data_AF-A0A653CXQ9-F1
#
_entry.id   AF-A0A653CXQ9-F1
#
_cell.length_a   1.000
_cell.length_b   1.000
_cell.length_c   1.000
_cell.angle_alpha   90.00
_cell.angle_beta   90.00
_cell.angle_gamma   90.00
#
_symmetry.space_group_name_H-M   'P 1'
#
loop_
_entity.id
_entity.type
_entity.pdbx_description
1 polymer ?
#
loop_
_entity_poly.entity_id
_entity_poly.type
_entity_poly.pdbx_seq_one_letter_code
_entity_poly.pdbx_strand_id
1 'polypeptide(L)'
;MGDSEFSDTNEEGDEEKVEELDPENPEHYFPIMEKNFNKVIGEIEANPEASVFADEYNKLFEAFYNSFNKQKELDQETKRLHEELEEKENKISLAMALADEDKKTIDNLKNQITHAWKLADAAHEREQLAQEIIDNLRRQVENLNAEIDFRNKLNQDTEEMGELSKHKDGLERERDRLINEVTQLNTKLQNALGYQEELERKTSEADLKINEIAGQLEDQTAETQRQKKAREKLEADVEELKGKIEEKETKIVELHGVIAQNAKAIARSEQDAKESKYAFDKVTKELEATAQKLSRLQDDHNQTMFDLDKAKKLVQEKMLDAKSLAEESIRLKLDVSKLTKVRELLEKKILAMNSERDEINSDRSKMRQRIYMMEKELDDFKKYIDEDKRHIEGLMKEKDTLTKNVQRMEVLRQDQNKLIFIQEQSKKKLEVELDLYFIENNKQKKQIGQLERERNKLAEDHIELTQTIEDHLEDIRQKKVMIFDLKKTTSELENKVRQQQNLYEAIRSDRNSLQKLLQESTAETGELKKKLKMLFHHIEQLKEDIGQKEKLLIKDENAMRKLNKEKDNLKEEERRLHKSLIENNRTIRQQAKDLDLIMNERDVLGSQLVRRNDEIALLNEKIRILQATLARGETHYEQRIEDIRLLKLEVKRLRQEKNLMSKSLSNMVDLKQEIFHLERDLTKSRLKCTALEKEVQNPLNIHRWRKLEGSDPELLDLLQKIQILQKRLLQQGSEAIERERQLKTAERLYINLRQVLAKQPGPGIKNELSKTQRALKARGNKLKVLVSELNMAELKAAEYKSDLQRVSEELCEMKKRYLAEKKTNHMQRLQLEANMMHTRTRADSNTGEVKFAGRDGCIPNATRISIVAGFECRCNKVASNNSFQTLQFEFLVC
;
A
#
# COMPACT_ATOMS: atom_id res chain seq x y z
N MET A 1 23.57 76.59 1.77
CA MET A 1 24.41 75.84 2.73
C MET A 1 23.86 74.43 2.79
N GLY A 2 24.70 73.44 2.50
CA GLY A 2 24.27 72.05 2.35
C GLY A 2 24.33 71.61 0.89
N ASP A 3 25.55 71.59 0.35
CA ASP A 3 25.85 71.09 -0.99
C ASP A 3 25.75 69.55 -1.03
N SER A 4 25.32 69.00 -2.16
CA SER A 4 25.34 67.56 -2.42
C SER A 4 26.36 67.29 -3.50
N GLU A 5 27.52 66.79 -3.12
CA GLU A 5 28.58 66.42 -4.07
C GLU A 5 28.19 65.20 -4.93
N PHE A 6 28.76 65.20 -6.12
CA PHE A 6 28.65 64.19 -7.15
C PHE A 6 29.87 63.27 -7.03
N SER A 7 29.71 61.95 -7.10
CA SER A 7 30.86 61.04 -7.24
C SER A 7 30.51 59.88 -8.17
N ASP A 8 30.97 59.99 -9.42
CA ASP A 8 31.10 58.84 -10.32
C ASP A 8 32.07 57.80 -9.73
N THR A 9 31.82 56.52 -10.00
CA THR A 9 32.87 55.49 -9.97
C THR A 9 32.70 54.56 -11.18
N ASN A 10 33.82 54.29 -11.85
CA ASN A 10 33.87 53.68 -13.16
C ASN A 10 33.58 52.17 -13.17
N GLU A 11 33.17 51.68 -14.33
CA GLU A 11 33.40 50.30 -14.75
C GLU A 11 34.91 50.07 -14.94
N GLU A 12 35.51 49.15 -14.18
CA GLU A 12 36.82 48.55 -14.49
C GLU A 12 36.66 47.02 -14.47
N GLY A 13 37.39 46.34 -15.36
CA GLY A 13 37.02 45.00 -15.84
C GLY A 13 37.34 43.83 -14.90
N ASP A 14 36.57 42.75 -15.05
CA ASP A 14 36.85 41.45 -14.45
C ASP A 14 38.12 40.82 -15.06
N GLU A 15 39.23 40.88 -14.32
CA GLU A 15 40.31 39.91 -14.47
C GLU A 15 39.89 38.59 -13.82
N GLU A 16 40.07 37.46 -14.51
CA GLU A 16 39.76 36.12 -14.00
C GLU A 16 40.59 35.80 -12.73
N LYS A 17 39.99 35.99 -11.55
CA LYS A 17 40.54 35.49 -10.30
C LYS A 17 40.49 33.96 -10.29
N VAL A 18 41.64 33.33 -10.52
CA VAL A 18 41.84 31.91 -10.23
C VAL A 18 41.67 31.70 -8.72
N GLU A 19 40.65 30.94 -8.30
CA GLU A 19 40.43 30.64 -6.88
C GLU A 19 41.63 29.90 -6.27
N GLU A 20 42.21 30.48 -5.21
CA GLU A 20 43.17 29.78 -4.35
C GLU A 20 42.42 28.76 -3.49
N LEU A 21 42.43 27.50 -3.94
CA LEU A 21 41.87 26.36 -3.21
C LEU A 21 42.72 26.05 -1.96
N ASP A 22 42.21 26.42 -0.79
CA ASP A 22 42.87 26.19 0.51
C ASP A 22 42.90 24.69 0.89
N PRO A 23 44.09 24.09 1.09
CA PRO A 23 44.23 22.69 1.52
C PRO A 23 43.68 22.35 2.90
N GLU A 24 43.46 23.34 3.79
CA GLU A 24 42.92 23.10 5.13
C GLU A 24 41.37 23.10 5.16
N ASN A 25 40.70 23.57 4.10
CA ASN A 25 39.24 23.55 3.99
C ASN A 25 38.72 22.20 3.45
N PRO A 26 37.89 21.45 4.20
CA PRO A 26 37.30 20.19 3.74
C PRO A 26 36.52 20.29 2.42
N GLU A 27 35.92 21.45 2.10
CA GLU A 27 35.14 21.62 0.86
C GLU A 27 36.02 21.78 -0.39
N HIS A 28 37.28 22.23 -0.25
CA HIS A 28 38.24 22.34 -1.36
C HIS A 28 39.02 21.05 -1.62
N TYR A 29 38.93 20.05 -0.73
CA TYR A 29 39.66 18.78 -0.85
C TYR A 29 39.38 18.04 -2.15
N PHE A 30 38.10 18.00 -2.59
CA PHE A 30 37.73 17.35 -3.84
C PHE A 30 38.24 18.11 -5.08
N PRO A 31 38.01 19.43 -5.25
CA PRO A 31 38.63 20.22 -6.32
C PRO A 31 40.17 20.11 -6.41
N ILE A 32 40.86 20.04 -5.26
CA ILE A 32 42.32 19.84 -5.22
C ILE A 32 42.70 18.44 -5.74
N MET A 33 41.98 17.40 -5.34
CA MET A 33 42.20 16.03 -5.82
C MET A 33 41.89 15.87 -7.31
N GLU A 34 40.83 16.51 -7.82
CA GLU A 34 40.48 16.53 -9.25
C GLU A 34 41.55 17.26 -10.08
N LYS A 35 42.03 18.42 -9.62
CA LYS A 35 43.14 19.16 -10.26
C LYS A 35 44.43 18.34 -10.30
N ASN A 36 44.76 17.65 -9.21
CA ASN A 36 45.93 16.77 -9.14
C ASN A 36 45.77 15.54 -10.05
N PHE A 37 44.59 14.92 -10.09
CA PHE A 37 44.27 13.82 -10.98
C PHE A 37 44.43 14.21 -12.46
N ASN A 38 43.83 15.34 -12.87
CA ASN A 38 43.92 15.86 -14.25
C ASN A 38 45.36 16.22 -14.65
N LYS A 39 46.21 16.61 -13.69
CA LYS A 39 47.65 16.78 -13.93
C LYS A 39 48.36 15.44 -14.13
N VAL A 40 48.13 14.49 -13.23
CA VAL A 40 48.81 13.17 -13.25
C VAL A 40 48.38 12.33 -14.45
N ILE A 41 47.10 12.35 -14.86
CA ILE A 41 46.65 11.64 -16.07
C ILE A 41 47.35 12.18 -17.33
N GLY A 42 47.52 13.51 -17.45
CA GLY A 42 48.27 14.13 -18.54
C GLY A 42 49.77 13.78 -18.52
N GLU A 43 50.39 13.68 -17.35
CA GLU A 43 51.77 13.19 -17.19
C GLU A 43 51.91 11.69 -17.56
N ILE A 44 50.89 10.86 -17.28
CA ILE A 44 50.83 9.43 -17.65
C ILE A 44 50.63 9.25 -19.16
N GLU A 45 49.70 9.99 -19.77
CA GLU A 45 49.40 9.91 -21.21
C GLU A 45 50.55 10.44 -22.07
N ALA A 46 51.32 11.43 -21.58
CA ALA A 46 52.51 11.95 -22.26
C ALA A 46 53.68 10.94 -22.33
N ASN A 47 53.68 9.88 -21.51
CA ASN A 47 54.72 8.86 -21.49
C ASN A 47 54.24 7.54 -22.13
N PRO A 48 54.80 7.12 -23.28
CA PRO A 48 54.36 5.91 -24.00
C PRO A 48 54.41 4.60 -23.21
N GLU A 49 55.29 4.49 -22.21
CA GLU A 49 55.39 3.30 -21.35
C GLU A 49 54.37 3.33 -20.19
N ALA A 50 53.95 4.53 -19.76
CA ALA A 50 53.01 4.71 -18.65
C ALA A 50 51.54 4.77 -19.11
N SER A 51 51.28 5.19 -20.34
CA SER A 51 49.93 5.33 -20.93
C SER A 51 49.03 4.08 -20.76
N VAL A 52 49.62 2.88 -20.68
CA VAL A 52 48.89 1.61 -20.41
C VAL A 52 48.16 1.63 -19.06
N PHE A 53 48.64 2.40 -18.08
CA PHE A 53 48.03 2.54 -16.75
C PHE A 53 47.00 3.68 -16.65
N ALA A 54 46.85 4.53 -17.67
CA ALA A 54 45.86 5.63 -17.66
C ALA A 54 44.44 5.11 -17.42
N ASP A 55 44.08 4.01 -18.10
CA ASP A 55 42.80 3.32 -17.95
C ASP A 55 42.54 2.72 -16.56
N GLU A 56 43.59 2.41 -15.79
CA GLU A 56 43.45 1.91 -14.41
C GLU A 56 43.35 3.07 -13.41
N TYR A 57 44.11 4.15 -13.66
CA TYR A 57 44.06 5.39 -12.87
C TYR A 57 42.71 6.10 -13.04
N ASN A 58 42.18 6.16 -14.27
CA ASN A 58 40.82 6.65 -14.58
C ASN A 58 39.75 5.89 -13.77
N LYS A 59 39.79 4.55 -13.77
CA LYS A 59 38.84 3.72 -12.99
C LYS A 59 38.96 3.93 -11.48
N LEU A 60 40.17 4.18 -10.97
CA LEU A 60 40.39 4.48 -9.56
C LEU A 60 39.78 5.83 -9.16
N PHE A 61 39.97 6.86 -10.00
CA PHE A 61 39.36 8.17 -9.78
C PHE A 61 37.83 8.14 -9.96
N GLU A 62 37.31 7.40 -10.93
CA GLU A 62 35.86 7.18 -11.08
C GLU A 62 35.25 6.50 -9.85
N ALA A 63 35.94 5.52 -9.25
CA ALA A 63 35.51 4.90 -7.99
C ALA A 63 35.55 5.89 -6.81
N PHE A 64 36.59 6.74 -6.72
CA PHE A 64 36.68 7.81 -5.72
C PHE A 64 35.57 8.86 -5.91
N TYR A 65 35.33 9.30 -7.14
CA TYR A 65 34.28 10.25 -7.52
C TYR A 65 32.89 9.75 -7.13
N ASN A 66 32.58 8.51 -7.47
CA ASN A 66 31.32 7.86 -7.08
C ASN A 66 31.19 7.72 -5.57
N SER A 67 32.28 7.43 -4.85
CA SER A 67 32.27 7.39 -3.37
C SER A 67 32.06 8.78 -2.76
N PHE A 68 32.68 9.83 -3.30
CA PHE A 68 32.53 11.21 -2.84
C PHE A 68 31.11 11.73 -3.07
N ASN A 69 30.55 11.51 -4.26
CA ASN A 69 29.15 11.85 -4.55
C ASN A 69 28.19 11.09 -3.62
N LYS A 70 28.42 9.78 -3.40
CA LYS A 70 27.60 9.00 -2.47
C LYS A 70 27.70 9.50 -1.03
N GLN A 71 28.89 9.95 -0.59
CA GLN A 71 29.07 10.60 0.71
C GLN A 71 28.31 11.93 0.77
N LYS A 72 28.43 12.80 -0.24
CA LYS A 72 27.73 14.09 -0.31
C LYS A 72 26.20 13.93 -0.30
N GLU A 73 25.67 12.93 -1.01
CA GLU A 73 24.25 12.56 -0.94
C GLU A 73 23.83 12.11 0.48
N LEU A 74 24.66 11.30 1.15
CA LEU A 74 24.39 10.84 2.52
C LEU A 74 24.49 11.97 3.55
N ASP A 75 25.41 12.92 3.37
CA ASP A 75 25.53 14.10 4.23
C ASP A 75 24.33 15.05 4.05
N GLN A 76 23.86 15.24 2.80
CA GLN A 76 22.63 15.99 2.52
C GLN A 76 21.39 15.30 3.12
N GLU A 77 21.26 13.99 2.97
CA GLU A 77 20.16 13.23 3.57
C GLU A 77 20.23 13.25 5.11
N THR A 78 21.44 13.21 5.69
CA THR A 78 21.63 13.33 7.15
C THR A 78 21.24 14.71 7.65
N LYS A 79 21.58 15.79 6.92
CA LYS A 79 21.12 17.15 7.23
C LYS A 79 19.59 17.26 7.16
N ARG A 80 18.97 16.75 6.08
CA ARG A 80 17.50 16.71 5.92
C ARG A 80 16.82 15.96 7.05
N LEU A 81 17.33 14.78 7.42
CA LEU A 81 16.80 13.99 8.53
C LEU A 81 17.00 14.68 9.89
N HIS A 82 18.05 15.48 10.06
CA HIS A 82 18.27 16.27 11.27
C HIS A 82 17.28 17.44 11.37
N GLU A 83 17.09 18.20 10.27
CA GLU A 83 16.08 19.26 10.17
C GLU A 83 14.65 18.71 10.39
N GLU A 84 14.33 17.55 9.79
CA GLU A 84 13.04 16.88 10.03
C GLU A 84 12.87 16.45 11.49
N LEU A 85 13.93 15.98 12.15
CA LEU A 85 13.91 15.56 13.55
C LEU A 85 13.73 16.76 14.49
N GLU A 86 14.44 17.87 14.24
CA GLU A 86 14.26 19.13 14.98
C GLU A 86 12.86 19.72 14.76
N GLU A 87 12.30 19.62 13.54
CA GLU A 87 10.91 19.99 13.27
C GLU A 87 9.90 19.12 14.05
N LYS A 88 10.17 17.81 14.20
CA LYS A 88 9.33 16.93 15.02
C LYS A 88 9.48 17.22 16.51
N GLU A 89 10.69 17.49 17.00
CA GLU A 89 10.94 17.83 18.39
C GLU A 89 10.24 19.13 18.78
N ASN A 90 10.30 20.15 17.92
CA ASN A 90 9.54 21.40 18.07
C ASN A 90 8.01 21.16 18.07
N LYS A 91 7.50 20.28 17.20
CA LYS A 91 6.07 19.90 17.19
C LYS A 91 5.64 19.15 18.45
N ILE A 92 6.50 18.29 19.00
CA ILE A 92 6.26 17.58 20.26
C ILE A 92 6.25 18.58 21.42
N SER A 93 7.22 19.50 21.47
CA SER A 93 7.29 20.56 22.49
C SER A 93 6.04 21.44 22.49
N LEU A 94 5.58 21.87 21.31
CA LEU A 94 4.33 22.63 21.17
C LEU A 94 3.10 21.82 21.61
N ALA A 95 3.01 20.54 21.25
CA ALA A 95 1.91 19.67 21.66
C ALA A 95 1.89 19.43 23.18
N MET A 96 3.05 19.35 23.83
CA MET A 96 3.15 19.27 25.30
C MET A 96 2.73 20.58 25.98
N ALA A 97 3.13 21.74 25.44
CA ALA A 97 2.69 23.04 25.93
C ALA A 97 1.16 23.23 25.83
N LEU A 98 0.56 22.84 24.70
CA LEU A 98 -0.89 22.85 24.50
C LEU A 98 -1.59 21.88 25.47
N ALA A 99 -1.06 20.68 25.68
CA ALA A 99 -1.63 19.72 26.63
C ALA A 99 -1.61 20.24 28.09
N ASP A 100 -0.58 20.99 28.48
CA ASP A 100 -0.53 21.65 29.79
C ASP A 100 -1.50 22.84 29.91
N GLU A 101 -1.79 23.54 28.80
CA GLU A 101 -2.79 24.61 28.76
C GLU A 101 -4.24 24.07 28.76
N ASP A 102 -4.50 23.01 27.99
CA ASP A 102 -5.75 22.24 28.04
C ASP A 102 -6.00 21.70 29.45
N LYS A 103 -4.97 21.17 30.12
CA LYS A 103 -5.06 20.69 31.51
C LYS A 103 -5.46 21.80 32.48
N LYS A 104 -4.84 22.99 32.39
CA LYS A 104 -5.24 24.17 33.19
C LYS A 104 -6.70 24.57 32.91
N THR A 105 -7.11 24.52 31.64
CA THR A 105 -8.47 24.87 31.20
C THR A 105 -9.49 23.86 31.73
N ILE A 106 -9.19 22.56 31.65
CA ILE A 106 -9.98 21.46 32.22
C ILE A 106 -10.12 21.63 33.74
N ASP A 107 -9.05 21.96 34.46
CA ASP A 107 -9.11 22.14 35.91
C ASP A 107 -9.90 23.42 36.31
N ASN A 108 -9.83 24.49 35.51
CA ASN A 108 -10.70 25.67 35.66
C ASN A 108 -12.18 25.31 35.41
N LEU A 109 -12.49 24.57 34.35
CA LEU A 109 -13.85 24.11 34.06
C LEU A 109 -14.39 23.16 35.14
N LYS A 110 -13.58 22.26 35.71
CA LYS A 110 -13.96 21.46 36.88
C LYS A 110 -14.29 22.33 38.10
N ASN A 111 -13.53 23.39 38.34
CA ASN A 111 -13.81 24.34 39.43
C ASN A 111 -15.12 25.11 39.18
N GLN A 112 -15.39 25.53 37.93
CA GLN A 112 -16.65 26.17 37.55
C GLN A 112 -17.84 25.24 37.69
N ILE A 113 -17.72 23.98 37.25
CA ILE A 113 -18.75 22.94 37.46
C ILE A 113 -18.99 22.73 38.97
N THR A 114 -17.93 22.58 39.76
CA THR A 114 -18.04 22.43 41.23
C THR A 114 -18.72 23.64 41.88
N HIS A 115 -18.51 24.84 41.36
CA HIS A 115 -19.18 26.06 41.82
C HIS A 115 -20.65 26.10 41.39
N ALA A 116 -20.96 25.71 40.15
CA ALA A 116 -22.32 25.62 39.64
C ALA A 116 -23.17 24.58 40.39
N TRP A 117 -22.58 23.43 40.75
CA TRP A 117 -23.23 22.44 41.62
C TRP A 117 -23.55 23.02 42.99
N LYS A 118 -22.60 23.70 43.66
CA LYS A 118 -22.86 24.39 44.93
C LYS A 118 -23.94 25.49 44.83
N LEU A 119 -24.02 26.18 43.69
CA LEU A 119 -25.07 27.16 43.43
C LEU A 119 -26.43 26.50 43.19
N ALA A 120 -26.48 25.33 42.55
CA ALA A 120 -27.68 24.53 42.36
C ALA A 120 -28.18 23.94 43.69
N ASP A 121 -27.28 23.38 44.51
CA ASP A 121 -27.59 22.89 45.86
C ASP A 121 -28.16 24.03 46.73
N ALA A 122 -27.50 25.20 46.74
CA ALA A 122 -27.98 26.37 47.47
C ALA A 122 -29.28 26.98 46.90
N ALA A 123 -29.57 26.80 45.60
CA ALA A 123 -30.85 27.16 45.01
C ALA A 123 -31.95 26.19 45.43
N HIS A 124 -31.64 24.89 45.50
CA HIS A 124 -32.59 23.86 45.93
C HIS A 124 -32.90 23.94 47.44
N GLU A 125 -31.92 24.28 48.29
CA GLU A 125 -32.17 24.62 49.70
C GLU A 125 -33.12 25.83 49.85
N ARG A 126 -32.93 26.87 49.03
CA ARG A 126 -33.86 28.02 49.01
C ARG A 126 -35.24 27.66 48.49
N GLU A 127 -35.34 26.76 47.51
CA GLU A 127 -36.59 26.26 46.98
C GLU A 127 -37.36 25.43 48.02
N GLN A 128 -36.68 24.54 48.76
CA GLN A 128 -37.27 23.81 49.87
C GLN A 128 -37.77 24.75 50.97
N LEU A 129 -36.96 25.74 51.39
CA LEU A 129 -37.38 26.76 52.36
C LEU A 129 -38.56 27.59 51.85
N ALA A 130 -38.57 27.97 50.56
CA ALA A 130 -39.69 28.69 49.96
C ALA A 130 -40.96 27.82 49.91
N GLN A 131 -40.83 26.52 49.66
CA GLN A 131 -41.95 25.57 49.65
C GLN A 131 -42.52 25.36 51.06
N GLU A 132 -41.67 25.24 52.10
CA GLU A 132 -42.10 25.22 53.50
C GLU A 132 -42.81 26.52 53.91
N ILE A 133 -42.33 27.68 53.44
CA ILE A 133 -42.99 28.97 53.65
C ILE A 133 -44.34 29.02 52.91
N ILE A 134 -44.42 28.54 51.67
CA ILE A 134 -45.67 28.48 50.89
C ILE A 134 -46.70 27.57 51.56
N ASP A 135 -46.30 26.40 52.07
CA ASP A 135 -47.23 25.47 52.73
C ASP A 135 -47.69 26.00 54.10
N ASN A 136 -46.84 26.74 54.82
CA ASN A 136 -47.25 27.48 56.02
C ASN A 136 -48.18 28.66 55.70
N LEU A 137 -47.91 29.42 54.62
CA LEU A 137 -48.80 30.49 54.15
C LEU A 137 -50.14 29.94 53.66
N ARG A 138 -50.18 28.77 53.00
CA ARG A 138 -51.42 28.09 52.60
C ARG A 138 -52.27 27.72 53.81
N ARG A 139 -51.67 27.18 54.88
CA ARG A 139 -52.37 26.95 56.17
C ARG A 139 -52.87 28.24 56.82
N GLN A 140 -52.10 29.33 56.74
CA GLN A 140 -52.56 30.64 57.23
C GLN A 140 -53.72 31.18 56.38
N VAL A 141 -53.72 30.97 55.06
CA VAL A 141 -54.82 31.32 54.16
C VAL A 141 -56.06 30.47 54.43
N GLU A 142 -55.94 29.17 54.72
CA GLU A 142 -57.08 28.34 55.17
C GLU A 142 -57.68 28.86 56.48
N ASN A 143 -56.83 29.20 57.47
CA ASN A 143 -57.28 29.76 58.74
C ASN A 143 -57.94 31.15 58.58
N LEU A 144 -57.37 32.03 57.74
CA LEU A 144 -57.93 33.34 57.45
C LEU A 144 -59.22 33.26 56.61
N ASN A 145 -59.34 32.29 55.70
CA ASN A 145 -60.59 32.05 54.97
C ASN A 145 -61.71 31.60 55.92
N ALA A 146 -61.40 30.75 56.91
CA ALA A 146 -62.37 30.40 57.97
C ALA A 146 -62.77 31.61 58.84
N GLU A 147 -61.88 32.59 59.03
CA GLU A 147 -62.17 33.84 59.74
C GLU A 147 -62.93 34.86 58.87
N ILE A 148 -62.74 34.84 57.55
CA ILE A 148 -63.52 35.61 56.56
C ILE A 148 -64.96 35.08 56.46
N ASP A 149 -65.16 33.76 56.47
CA ASP A 149 -66.51 33.14 56.56
C ASP A 149 -67.25 33.50 57.86
N PHE A 150 -66.51 33.80 58.93
CA PHE A 150 -67.08 34.31 60.18
C PHE A 150 -67.38 35.82 60.12
N ARG A 151 -66.51 36.62 59.48
CA ARG A 151 -66.70 38.08 59.33
C ARG A 151 -67.76 38.49 58.32
N ASN A 152 -67.98 37.72 57.25
CA ASN A 152 -68.94 38.04 56.18
C ASN A 152 -70.43 37.93 56.61
N LYS A 153 -70.71 37.73 57.91
CA LYS A 153 -72.06 37.79 58.51
C LYS A 153 -72.36 39.09 59.25
N LEU A 154 -71.46 40.08 59.28
CA LEU A 154 -71.68 41.32 60.03
C LEU A 154 -71.26 42.57 59.25
N ASN A 155 -72.24 43.48 59.12
CA ASN A 155 -72.17 44.88 58.69
C ASN A 155 -72.27 45.17 57.18
N GLN A 156 -73.45 45.69 56.83
CA GLN A 156 -73.77 46.46 55.64
C GLN A 156 -74.12 47.90 56.07
N ASP A 157 -74.03 48.86 55.14
CA ASP A 157 -74.51 50.26 55.23
C ASP A 157 -73.72 51.21 56.16
N THR A 158 -73.22 52.37 55.68
CA THR A 158 -74.06 53.53 55.29
C THR A 158 -73.26 54.61 54.53
N GLU A 159 -73.96 55.42 53.74
CA GLU A 159 -73.41 56.48 52.88
C GLU A 159 -73.64 57.92 53.42
N GLU A 160 -72.76 58.83 52.98
CA GLU A 160 -73.02 60.21 52.50
C GLU A 160 -73.36 61.45 53.38
N MET A 161 -72.68 62.54 52.97
CA MET A 161 -73.15 63.94 52.74
C MET A 161 -73.25 65.00 53.87
N GLY A 162 -72.89 66.25 53.51
CA GLY A 162 -73.29 67.48 54.24
C GLY A 162 -72.31 68.67 54.20
N GLU A 163 -72.71 69.79 53.59
CA GLU A 163 -72.03 71.10 53.65
C GLU A 163 -73.07 72.25 53.63
N LEU A 164 -72.82 73.57 53.54
CA LEU A 164 -71.84 74.34 52.73
C LEU A 164 -71.30 75.62 53.41
N SER A 165 -71.42 75.76 54.74
CA SER A 165 -70.96 76.97 55.45
C SER A 165 -69.43 77.13 55.51
N LYS A 166 -68.66 76.12 55.07
CA LYS A 166 -67.19 76.20 54.98
C LYS A 166 -66.69 76.84 53.69
N HIS A 167 -67.51 77.32 52.77
CA HIS A 167 -67.05 77.61 51.40
C HIS A 167 -65.99 78.73 51.26
N LYS A 168 -65.87 79.69 52.21
CA LYS A 168 -64.86 80.77 52.12
C LYS A 168 -63.48 80.36 52.66
N ASP A 169 -63.43 79.85 53.89
CA ASP A 169 -62.25 79.14 54.43
C ASP A 169 -61.90 77.90 53.59
N GLY A 170 -62.93 77.31 52.97
CA GLY A 170 -62.90 76.20 52.04
C GLY A 170 -62.11 76.58 50.82
N LEU A 171 -62.40 77.69 50.15
CA LEU A 171 -61.64 78.15 48.98
C LEU A 171 -60.16 78.43 49.28
N GLU A 172 -59.80 78.91 50.48
CA GLU A 172 -58.37 79.05 50.85
C GLU A 172 -57.72 77.71 51.21
N ARG A 173 -58.41 76.83 51.94
CA ARG A 173 -57.94 75.46 52.18
C ARG A 173 -57.95 74.61 50.91
N GLU A 174 -58.80 74.91 49.94
CA GLU A 174 -58.86 74.30 48.61
C GLU A 174 -57.75 74.84 47.75
N ARG A 175 -57.44 76.15 47.77
CA ARG A 175 -56.21 76.69 47.16
C ARG A 175 -54.99 75.97 47.73
N ASP A 176 -54.86 75.86 49.04
CA ASP A 176 -53.68 75.26 49.66
C ASP A 176 -53.68 73.72 49.55
N ARG A 177 -54.84 73.06 49.48
CA ARG A 177 -54.96 71.64 49.08
C ARG A 177 -54.59 71.45 47.62
N LEU A 178 -55.08 72.27 46.70
CA LEU A 178 -54.74 72.23 45.26
C LEU A 178 -53.27 72.55 45.04
N ILE A 179 -52.63 73.42 45.82
CA ILE A 179 -51.17 73.64 45.75
C ILE A 179 -50.42 72.42 46.29
N ASN A 180 -50.85 71.82 47.40
CA ASN A 180 -50.28 70.58 47.92
C ASN A 180 -50.54 69.39 46.98
N GLU A 181 -51.67 69.35 46.30
CA GLU A 181 -52.07 68.32 45.35
C GLU A 181 -51.34 68.51 44.03
N VAL A 182 -51.18 69.74 43.52
CA VAL A 182 -50.32 70.06 42.36
C VAL A 182 -48.86 69.77 42.66
N THR A 183 -48.35 70.01 43.87
CA THR A 183 -46.97 69.62 44.23
C THR A 183 -46.81 68.11 44.45
N GLN A 184 -47.82 67.41 44.98
CA GLN A 184 -47.86 65.95 45.01
C GLN A 184 -48.01 65.33 43.62
N LEU A 185 -48.78 65.95 42.72
CA LEU A 185 -48.94 65.51 41.33
C LEU A 185 -47.67 65.82 40.53
N ASN A 186 -47.00 66.95 40.76
CA ASN A 186 -45.70 67.26 40.14
C ASN A 186 -44.59 66.32 40.63
N THR A 187 -44.57 65.94 41.91
CA THR A 187 -43.60 64.93 42.40
C THR A 187 -43.95 63.52 41.91
N LYS A 188 -45.23 63.14 41.84
CA LYS A 188 -45.66 61.91 41.16
C LYS A 188 -45.31 61.92 39.67
N LEU A 189 -45.47 63.05 38.98
CA LEU A 189 -45.12 63.22 37.57
C LEU A 189 -43.61 63.14 37.36
N GLN A 190 -42.79 63.76 38.21
CA GLN A 190 -41.32 63.63 38.17
C GLN A 190 -40.88 62.18 38.42
N ASN A 191 -41.48 61.49 39.39
CA ASN A 191 -41.19 60.07 39.62
C ASN A 191 -41.65 59.19 38.45
N ALA A 192 -42.79 59.50 37.82
CA ALA A 192 -43.29 58.79 36.65
C ALA A 192 -42.41 59.03 35.42
N LEU A 193 -41.91 60.26 35.22
CA LEU A 193 -40.95 60.60 34.16
C LEU A 193 -39.60 59.91 34.38
N GLY A 194 -39.05 59.93 35.59
CA GLY A 194 -37.81 59.19 35.90
C GLY A 194 -37.96 57.67 35.75
N TYR A 195 -39.14 57.12 36.09
CA TYR A 195 -39.45 55.72 35.84
C TYR A 195 -39.64 55.41 34.34
N GLN A 196 -40.21 56.34 33.58
CA GLN A 196 -40.31 56.24 32.13
C GLN A 196 -38.92 56.29 31.47
N GLU A 197 -38.03 57.19 31.87
CA GLU A 197 -36.63 57.25 31.42
C GLU A 197 -35.87 55.95 31.75
N GLU A 198 -36.07 55.38 32.95
CA GLU A 198 -35.50 54.07 33.30
C GLU A 198 -36.05 52.93 32.42
N LEU A 199 -37.34 52.94 32.10
CA LEU A 199 -37.95 51.96 31.21
C LEU A 199 -37.46 52.12 29.77
N GLU A 200 -37.38 53.34 29.26
CA GLU A 200 -36.84 53.64 27.93
C GLU A 200 -35.37 53.20 27.82
N ARG A 201 -34.56 53.43 28.87
CA ARG A 201 -33.18 52.94 28.94
C ARG A 201 -33.10 51.41 28.93
N LYS A 202 -33.92 50.74 29.75
CA LYS A 202 -34.01 49.26 29.79
C LYS A 202 -34.50 48.67 28.47
N THR A 203 -35.40 49.35 27.78
CA THR A 203 -35.90 48.93 26.45
C THR A 203 -34.78 49.06 25.42
N SER A 204 -34.05 50.17 25.40
CA SER A 204 -32.89 50.36 24.52
C SER A 204 -31.75 49.34 24.80
N GLU A 205 -31.47 49.03 26.08
CA GLU A 205 -30.53 47.97 26.46
C GLU A 205 -31.00 46.57 26.00
N ALA A 206 -32.31 46.31 25.99
CA ALA A 206 -32.89 45.07 25.48
C ALA A 206 -32.83 45.01 23.95
N ASP A 207 -33.16 46.09 23.25
CA ASP A 207 -33.08 46.20 21.80
C ASP A 207 -31.66 46.00 21.29
N LEU A 208 -30.65 46.55 21.97
CA LEU A 208 -29.24 46.29 21.65
C LEU A 208 -28.89 44.80 21.76
N LYS A 209 -29.31 44.12 22.85
CA LYS A 209 -29.11 42.68 23.03
C LYS A 209 -29.87 41.84 22.00
N ILE A 210 -31.08 42.24 21.62
CA ILE A 210 -31.86 41.59 20.56
C ILE A 210 -31.12 41.70 19.22
N ASN A 211 -30.53 42.86 18.91
CA ASN A 211 -29.73 43.03 17.69
C ASN A 211 -28.42 42.21 17.73
N GLU A 212 -27.72 42.13 18.87
CA GLU A 212 -26.55 41.25 19.03
C GLU A 212 -26.90 39.77 18.84
N ILE A 213 -27.98 39.30 19.46
CA ILE A 213 -28.47 37.92 19.32
C ILE A 213 -28.93 37.65 17.88
N ALA A 214 -29.60 38.60 17.22
CA ALA A 214 -30.01 38.47 15.82
C ALA A 214 -28.80 38.37 14.87
N GLY A 215 -27.73 39.13 15.12
CA GLY A 215 -26.48 39.02 14.37
C GLY A 215 -25.81 37.66 14.56
N GLN A 216 -25.70 37.19 15.80
CA GLN A 216 -25.18 35.84 16.11
C GLN A 216 -26.03 34.74 15.46
N LEU A 217 -27.35 34.94 15.34
CA LEU A 217 -28.25 34.02 14.65
C LEU A 217 -28.02 34.03 13.13
N GLU A 218 -27.89 35.21 12.49
CA GLU A 218 -27.54 35.31 11.06
C GLU A 218 -26.19 34.59 10.77
N ASP A 219 -25.17 34.79 11.61
CA ASP A 219 -23.86 34.13 11.49
C ASP A 219 -23.94 32.60 11.65
N GLN A 220 -24.65 32.10 12.68
CA GLN A 220 -24.87 30.66 12.88
C GLN A 220 -25.68 30.04 11.73
N THR A 221 -26.64 30.78 11.17
CA THR A 221 -27.44 30.33 10.02
C THR A 221 -26.56 30.21 8.76
N ALA A 222 -25.70 31.19 8.51
CA ALA A 222 -24.75 31.18 7.40
C ALA A 222 -23.74 30.04 7.52
N GLU A 223 -23.22 29.78 8.73
CA GLU A 223 -22.30 28.66 8.99
C GLU A 223 -23.01 27.30 8.84
N THR A 224 -24.25 27.17 9.32
CA THR A 224 -25.07 25.96 9.11
C THR A 224 -25.31 25.68 7.62
N GLN A 225 -25.58 26.72 6.81
CA GLN A 225 -25.72 26.58 5.35
C GLN A 225 -24.41 26.17 4.66
N ARG A 226 -23.25 26.66 5.12
CA ARG A 226 -21.93 26.22 4.63
C ARG A 226 -21.68 24.75 4.94
N GLN A 227 -21.98 24.33 6.17
CA GLN A 227 -21.83 22.94 6.59
C GLN A 227 -22.80 22.01 5.83
N LYS A 228 -24.04 22.44 5.57
CA LYS A 228 -24.99 21.69 4.71
C LYS A 228 -24.43 21.46 3.30
N LYS A 229 -23.92 22.51 2.64
CA LYS A 229 -23.30 22.41 1.30
C LYS A 229 -22.01 21.58 1.29
N ALA A 230 -21.27 21.55 2.39
CA ALA A 230 -20.12 20.66 2.54
C ALA A 230 -20.56 19.18 2.69
N ARG A 231 -21.64 18.93 3.47
CA ARG A 231 -22.21 17.60 3.66
C ARG A 231 -22.77 17.02 2.35
N GLU A 232 -23.49 17.81 1.57
CA GLU A 232 -24.03 17.41 0.27
C GLU A 232 -22.94 17.00 -0.74
N LYS A 233 -21.77 17.67 -0.72
CA LYS A 233 -20.61 17.26 -1.52
C LYS A 233 -20.00 15.95 -1.03
N LEU A 234 -19.80 15.80 0.27
CA LEU A 234 -19.26 14.56 0.85
C LEU A 234 -20.21 13.37 0.63
N GLU A 235 -21.53 13.59 0.64
CA GLU A 235 -22.53 12.58 0.29
C GLU A 235 -22.42 12.16 -1.19
N ALA A 236 -22.18 13.09 -2.11
CA ALA A 236 -21.93 12.79 -3.52
C ALA A 236 -20.61 12.04 -3.75
N ASP A 237 -19.52 12.47 -3.11
CA ASP A 237 -18.20 11.80 -3.17
C ASP A 237 -18.28 10.36 -2.62
N VAL A 238 -19.04 10.15 -1.55
CA VAL A 238 -19.32 8.82 -0.98
C VAL A 238 -20.08 7.93 -1.95
N GLU A 239 -21.06 8.46 -2.68
CA GLU A 239 -21.82 7.69 -3.67
C GLU A 239 -20.95 7.30 -4.88
N GLU A 240 -20.08 8.19 -5.36
CA GLU A 240 -19.09 7.88 -6.39
C GLU A 240 -18.09 6.81 -5.93
N LEU A 241 -17.63 6.88 -4.68
CA LEU A 241 -16.72 5.88 -4.10
C LEU A 241 -17.39 4.52 -3.92
N LYS A 242 -18.68 4.45 -3.56
CA LYS A 242 -19.45 3.19 -3.56
C LYS A 242 -19.53 2.57 -4.95
N GLY A 243 -19.85 3.36 -5.98
CA GLY A 243 -19.88 2.88 -7.37
C GLY A 243 -18.53 2.30 -7.80
N LYS A 244 -17.42 2.97 -7.45
CA LYS A 244 -16.05 2.44 -7.68
C LYS A 244 -15.76 1.16 -6.91
N ILE A 245 -16.33 0.97 -5.70
CA ILE A 245 -16.20 -0.29 -4.95
C ILE A 245 -16.98 -1.41 -5.65
N GLU A 246 -18.21 -1.18 -6.08
CA GLU A 246 -19.03 -2.17 -6.81
C GLU A 246 -18.36 -2.59 -8.15
N GLU A 247 -17.75 -1.66 -8.89
CA GLU A 247 -16.92 -1.96 -10.07
C GLU A 247 -15.66 -2.81 -9.76
N LYS A 248 -15.12 -2.71 -8.54
CA LYS A 248 -13.97 -3.52 -8.11
C LYS A 248 -14.44 -4.88 -7.60
N GLU A 249 -15.56 -4.97 -6.90
CA GLU A 249 -16.15 -6.23 -6.45
C GLU A 249 -16.59 -7.10 -7.63
N THR A 250 -17.22 -6.52 -8.65
CA THR A 250 -17.55 -7.23 -9.90
C THR A 250 -16.30 -7.77 -10.60
N LYS A 251 -15.24 -6.97 -10.77
CA LYS A 251 -13.94 -7.44 -11.30
C LYS A 251 -13.28 -8.51 -10.41
N ILE A 252 -13.45 -8.44 -9.09
CA ILE A 252 -12.97 -9.49 -8.17
C ILE A 252 -13.74 -10.80 -8.39
N VAL A 253 -15.06 -10.76 -8.64
CA VAL A 253 -15.85 -11.95 -8.97
C VAL A 253 -15.43 -12.54 -10.32
N GLU A 254 -15.20 -11.73 -11.35
CA GLU A 254 -14.67 -12.17 -12.65
C GLU A 254 -13.31 -12.87 -12.50
N LEU A 255 -12.37 -12.26 -11.76
CA LEU A 255 -11.04 -12.82 -11.50
C LEU A 255 -11.12 -14.13 -10.70
N HIS A 256 -12.03 -14.25 -9.72
CA HIS A 256 -12.28 -15.53 -9.04
C HIS A 256 -12.84 -16.60 -10.00
N GLY A 257 -13.66 -16.21 -10.98
CA GLY A 257 -14.12 -17.08 -12.05
C GLY A 257 -12.96 -17.64 -12.90
N VAL A 258 -12.02 -16.76 -13.30
CA VAL A 258 -10.80 -17.14 -14.03
C VAL A 258 -9.90 -18.06 -13.19
N ILE A 259 -9.70 -17.74 -11.90
CA ILE A 259 -8.94 -18.58 -10.97
C ILE A 259 -9.58 -19.97 -10.83
N ALA A 260 -10.91 -20.06 -10.74
CA ALA A 260 -11.64 -21.33 -10.67
C ALA A 260 -11.56 -22.15 -11.96
N GLN A 261 -11.52 -21.51 -13.14
CA GLN A 261 -11.25 -22.18 -14.41
C GLN A 261 -9.81 -22.71 -14.48
N ASN A 262 -8.82 -21.88 -14.11
CA ASN A 262 -7.41 -22.27 -14.09
C ASN A 262 -7.14 -23.40 -13.10
N ALA A 263 -7.77 -23.40 -11.92
CA ALA A 263 -7.68 -24.51 -10.96
C ALA A 263 -8.24 -25.83 -11.53
N LYS A 264 -9.34 -25.77 -12.30
CA LYS A 264 -9.87 -26.95 -13.02
C LYS A 264 -8.94 -27.42 -14.14
N ALA A 265 -8.24 -26.52 -14.82
CA ALA A 265 -7.24 -26.87 -15.84
C ALA A 265 -6.01 -27.54 -15.21
N ILE A 266 -5.47 -26.97 -14.13
CA ILE A 266 -4.35 -27.54 -13.37
C ILE A 266 -4.70 -28.94 -12.86
N ALA A 267 -5.89 -29.13 -12.27
CA ALA A 267 -6.32 -30.44 -11.78
C ALA A 267 -6.44 -31.50 -12.89
N ARG A 268 -6.76 -31.11 -14.13
CA ARG A 268 -6.71 -32.01 -15.29
C ARG A 268 -5.26 -32.34 -15.67
N SER A 269 -4.39 -31.35 -15.81
CA SER A 269 -2.97 -31.59 -16.13
C SER A 269 -2.24 -32.41 -15.06
N GLU A 270 -2.61 -32.30 -13.78
CA GLU A 270 -2.09 -33.16 -12.70
C GLU A 270 -2.59 -34.61 -12.81
N GLN A 271 -3.82 -34.82 -13.28
CA GLN A 271 -4.38 -36.14 -13.58
C GLN A 271 -3.66 -36.77 -14.78
N ASP A 272 -3.52 -36.04 -15.89
CA ASP A 272 -2.81 -36.46 -17.10
C ASP A 272 -1.34 -36.82 -16.81
N ALA A 273 -0.68 -36.04 -15.95
CA ALA A 273 0.69 -36.29 -15.49
C ALA A 273 0.80 -37.55 -14.62
N LYS A 274 -0.19 -37.84 -13.76
CA LYS A 274 -0.24 -39.11 -13.00
C LYS A 274 -0.44 -40.32 -13.92
N GLU A 275 -1.33 -40.22 -14.90
CA GLU A 275 -1.59 -41.30 -15.86
C GLU A 275 -0.37 -41.57 -16.75
N SER A 276 0.29 -40.52 -17.24
CA SER A 276 1.56 -40.62 -17.97
C SER A 276 2.67 -41.26 -17.12
N LYS A 277 2.76 -40.90 -15.83
CA LYS A 277 3.75 -41.49 -14.92
C LYS A 277 3.46 -42.98 -14.64
N TYR A 278 2.19 -43.36 -14.46
CA TYR A 278 1.80 -44.75 -14.30
C TYR A 278 2.09 -45.58 -15.56
N ALA A 279 1.87 -45.02 -16.75
CA ALA A 279 2.25 -45.65 -18.00
C ALA A 279 3.77 -45.83 -18.11
N PHE A 280 4.57 -44.82 -17.73
CA PHE A 280 6.03 -44.90 -17.70
C PHE A 280 6.56 -45.96 -16.72
N ASP A 281 6.01 -46.03 -15.50
CA ASP A 281 6.34 -47.04 -14.48
C ASP A 281 5.97 -48.47 -14.92
N LYS A 282 4.97 -48.61 -15.82
CA LYS A 282 4.62 -49.90 -16.44
C LYS A 282 5.61 -50.29 -17.53
N VAL A 283 5.92 -49.37 -18.44
CA VAL A 283 6.88 -49.60 -19.55
C VAL A 283 8.29 -49.91 -19.01
N THR A 284 8.73 -49.25 -17.95
CA THR A 284 10.02 -49.55 -17.30
C THR A 284 10.07 -50.95 -16.69
N LYS A 285 9.00 -51.41 -16.03
CA LYS A 285 8.92 -52.81 -15.55
C LYS A 285 8.90 -53.84 -16.68
N GLU A 286 8.24 -53.54 -17.79
CA GLU A 286 8.27 -54.38 -19.00
C GLU A 286 9.69 -54.39 -19.63
N LEU A 287 10.42 -53.28 -19.58
CA LEU A 287 11.82 -53.18 -20.01
C LEU A 287 12.77 -53.98 -19.11
N GLU A 288 12.62 -53.90 -17.78
CA GLU A 288 13.40 -54.71 -16.83
C GLU A 288 13.13 -56.21 -17.00
N ALA A 289 11.86 -56.60 -17.18
CA ALA A 289 11.49 -58.00 -17.41
C ALA A 289 12.02 -58.55 -18.75
N THR A 290 12.09 -57.71 -19.80
CA THR A 290 12.68 -58.11 -21.09
C THR A 290 14.21 -58.12 -21.02
N ALA A 291 14.86 -57.20 -20.31
CA ALA A 291 16.30 -57.23 -20.05
C ALA A 291 16.73 -58.50 -19.27
N GLN A 292 15.96 -58.90 -18.24
CA GLN A 292 16.22 -60.15 -17.53
C GLN A 292 16.05 -61.39 -18.41
N LYS A 293 15.05 -61.42 -19.30
CA LYS A 293 14.90 -62.51 -20.29
C LYS A 293 16.08 -62.56 -21.26
N LEU A 294 16.54 -61.40 -21.73
CA LEU A 294 17.66 -61.28 -22.67
C LEU A 294 18.97 -61.76 -22.03
N SER A 295 19.22 -61.43 -20.75
CA SER A 295 20.36 -61.98 -19.98
C SER A 295 20.31 -63.50 -19.91
N ARG A 296 19.17 -64.10 -19.54
CA ARG A 296 19.03 -65.57 -19.47
C ARG A 296 19.26 -66.26 -20.81
N LEU A 297 18.69 -65.71 -21.89
CA LEU A 297 18.91 -66.19 -23.26
C LEU A 297 20.39 -66.10 -23.68
N GLN A 298 21.12 -65.10 -23.17
CA GLN A 298 22.55 -64.94 -23.42
C GLN A 298 23.38 -65.96 -22.63
N ASP A 299 22.99 -66.28 -21.40
CA ASP A 299 23.58 -67.35 -20.58
C ASP A 299 23.31 -68.74 -21.20
N ASP A 300 22.07 -69.02 -21.63
CA ASP A 300 21.68 -70.24 -22.34
C ASP A 300 22.44 -70.39 -23.68
N HIS A 301 22.66 -69.28 -24.39
CA HIS A 301 23.47 -69.28 -25.62
C HIS A 301 24.95 -69.60 -25.34
N ASN A 302 25.52 -69.04 -24.27
CA ASN A 302 26.88 -69.36 -23.86
C ASN A 302 27.03 -70.83 -23.44
N GLN A 303 26.04 -71.38 -22.72
CA GLN A 303 26.01 -72.78 -22.31
C GLN A 303 25.90 -73.73 -23.52
N THR A 304 24.98 -73.46 -24.45
CA THR A 304 24.84 -74.26 -25.68
C THR A 304 26.07 -74.19 -26.59
N MET A 305 26.79 -73.06 -26.62
CA MET A 305 28.08 -72.94 -27.29
C MET A 305 29.19 -73.77 -26.64
N PHE A 306 29.20 -73.88 -25.30
CA PHE A 306 30.11 -74.77 -24.57
C PHE A 306 29.82 -76.25 -24.85
N ASP A 307 28.55 -76.65 -24.81
CA ASP A 307 28.14 -78.02 -25.07
C ASP A 307 28.40 -78.43 -26.54
N LEU A 308 28.28 -77.49 -27.49
CA LEU A 308 28.66 -77.69 -28.89
C LEU A 308 30.16 -77.96 -29.06
N ASP A 309 31.03 -77.24 -28.34
CA ASP A 309 32.48 -77.46 -28.39
C ASP A 309 32.88 -78.81 -27.76
N LYS A 310 32.21 -79.18 -26.66
CA LYS A 310 32.37 -80.50 -26.01
C LYS A 310 31.93 -81.64 -26.94
N ALA A 311 30.81 -81.49 -27.65
CA ALA A 311 30.32 -82.47 -28.61
C ALA A 311 31.28 -82.63 -29.81
N LYS A 312 31.86 -81.54 -30.33
CA LYS A 312 32.85 -81.58 -31.42
C LYS A 312 34.08 -82.42 -31.06
N LYS A 313 34.60 -82.27 -29.83
CA LYS A 313 35.73 -83.06 -29.32
C LYS A 313 35.39 -84.55 -29.23
N LEU A 314 34.20 -84.89 -28.72
CA LEU A 314 33.76 -86.29 -28.61
C LEU A 314 33.58 -86.97 -29.98
N VAL A 315 33.11 -86.23 -30.99
CA VAL A 315 32.96 -86.74 -32.37
C VAL A 315 34.32 -86.98 -33.04
N GLN A 316 35.33 -86.13 -32.81
CA GLN A 316 36.69 -86.38 -33.29
C GLN A 316 37.30 -87.65 -32.68
N GLU A 317 37.05 -87.90 -31.39
CA GLU A 317 37.52 -89.10 -30.69
C GLU A 317 36.85 -90.37 -31.25
N LYS A 318 35.53 -90.36 -31.46
CA LYS A 318 34.78 -91.51 -32.01
C LYS A 318 35.07 -91.81 -33.49
N MET A 319 35.53 -90.83 -34.27
CA MET A 319 35.98 -91.07 -35.65
C MET A 319 37.28 -91.89 -35.75
N LEU A 320 38.10 -91.93 -34.70
CA LEU A 320 39.30 -92.77 -34.65
C LEU A 320 38.93 -94.23 -34.35
N ASP A 321 38.04 -94.47 -33.38
CA ASP A 321 37.54 -95.82 -33.03
C ASP A 321 36.89 -96.53 -34.22
N ALA A 322 36.08 -95.83 -35.02
CA ALA A 322 35.31 -96.43 -36.11
C ALA A 322 36.18 -97.02 -37.24
N LYS A 323 37.46 -96.63 -37.34
CA LYS A 323 38.40 -97.19 -38.32
C LYS A 323 38.94 -98.56 -37.92
N SER A 324 39.09 -98.87 -36.63
CA SER A 324 39.67 -100.14 -36.18
C SER A 324 38.71 -101.32 -36.31
N LEU A 325 37.41 -101.08 -36.08
CA LEU A 325 36.38 -102.13 -36.11
C LEU A 325 35.99 -102.58 -37.54
N ALA A 326 36.40 -101.86 -38.57
CA ALA A 326 36.11 -102.22 -39.96
C ALA A 326 36.88 -103.47 -40.43
N GLU A 327 38.03 -103.77 -39.81
CA GLU A 327 38.94 -104.83 -40.27
C GLU A 327 38.53 -106.24 -39.77
N GLU A 328 37.82 -106.35 -38.64
CA GLU A 328 37.32 -107.65 -38.13
C GLU A 328 36.12 -108.21 -38.92
N SER A 329 35.26 -107.34 -39.47
CA SER A 329 33.99 -107.72 -40.11
C SER A 329 34.15 -108.63 -41.33
N ILE A 330 35.34 -108.65 -41.95
CA ILE A 330 35.63 -109.45 -43.14
C ILE A 330 35.77 -110.94 -42.81
N ARG A 331 36.13 -111.30 -41.56
CA ARG A 331 36.48 -112.67 -41.17
C ARG A 331 35.28 -113.60 -40.97
N LEU A 332 34.12 -113.07 -40.56
CA LEU A 332 32.95 -113.85 -40.15
C LEU A 332 31.97 -114.21 -41.29
N LYS A 333 32.20 -113.74 -42.53
CA LYS A 333 31.28 -113.98 -43.66
C LYS A 333 31.43 -115.34 -44.34
N LEU A 334 32.46 -116.13 -44.03
CA LEU A 334 32.77 -117.37 -44.74
C LEU A 334 32.03 -118.63 -44.24
N ASP A 335 31.65 -118.69 -42.95
CA ASP A 335 31.18 -119.94 -42.33
C ASP A 335 29.67 -120.21 -42.49
N VAL A 336 28.86 -119.20 -42.82
CA VAL A 336 27.39 -119.31 -42.87
C VAL A 336 26.87 -120.06 -44.10
N SER A 337 27.67 -120.21 -45.16
CA SER A 337 27.20 -120.67 -46.49
C SER A 337 26.85 -122.16 -46.62
N LYS A 338 27.17 -123.01 -45.63
CA LYS A 338 27.11 -124.48 -45.79
C LYS A 338 25.95 -125.19 -45.09
N LEU A 339 25.24 -124.54 -44.15
CA LEU A 339 24.18 -125.20 -43.35
C LEU A 339 22.75 -124.97 -43.87
N THR A 340 22.55 -124.10 -44.87
CA THR A 340 21.20 -123.68 -45.32
C THR A 340 20.41 -124.74 -46.11
N LYS A 341 21.08 -125.66 -46.83
CA LYS A 341 20.42 -126.49 -47.87
C LYS A 341 19.66 -127.73 -47.39
N VAL A 342 19.69 -128.07 -46.10
CA VAL A 342 18.99 -129.27 -45.56
C VAL A 342 17.71 -128.90 -44.78
N ARG A 343 17.53 -127.63 -44.42
CA ARG A 343 16.42 -127.13 -43.59
C ARG A 343 15.10 -126.93 -44.35
N GLU A 344 15.18 -126.58 -45.63
CA GLU A 344 14.05 -126.05 -46.41
C GLU A 344 12.88 -127.04 -46.66
N LEU A 345 13.11 -128.35 -46.55
CA LEU A 345 12.09 -129.37 -46.87
C LEU A 345 11.15 -129.73 -45.71
N LEU A 346 11.48 -129.37 -44.46
CA LEU A 346 10.62 -129.64 -43.29
C LEU A 346 9.83 -128.40 -42.82
N GLU A 347 10.26 -127.18 -43.17
CA GLU A 347 9.61 -125.94 -42.70
C GLU A 347 8.19 -125.72 -43.25
N LYS A 348 7.91 -126.17 -44.49
CA LYS A 348 6.60 -125.95 -45.14
C LYS A 348 5.40 -126.59 -44.41
N LYS A 349 5.63 -127.56 -43.52
CA LYS A 349 4.56 -128.21 -42.73
C LYS A 349 4.37 -127.60 -41.33
N ILE A 350 5.32 -126.79 -40.87
CA ILE A 350 5.30 -126.11 -39.56
C ILE A 350 4.80 -124.65 -39.70
N LEU A 351 5.03 -124.03 -40.85
CA LEU A 351 4.62 -122.64 -41.14
C LEU A 351 3.11 -122.39 -40.98
N ALA A 352 2.26 -123.34 -41.40
CA ALA A 352 0.80 -123.19 -41.34
C ALA A 352 0.22 -123.21 -39.90
N MET A 353 0.80 -123.99 -38.99
CA MET A 353 0.35 -124.01 -37.58
C MET A 353 0.93 -122.85 -36.75
N ASN A 354 2.03 -122.22 -37.19
CA ASN A 354 2.57 -121.05 -36.51
C ASN A 354 1.83 -119.75 -36.89
N SER A 355 1.29 -119.60 -38.11
CA SER A 355 0.55 -118.39 -38.50
C SER A 355 -0.69 -118.16 -37.64
N GLU A 356 -1.52 -119.19 -37.44
CA GLU A 356 -2.72 -119.09 -36.58
C GLU A 356 -2.36 -118.77 -35.12
N ARG A 357 -1.26 -119.35 -34.61
CA ARG A 357 -0.76 -119.10 -33.25
C ARG A 357 -0.25 -117.66 -33.07
N ASP A 358 0.39 -117.10 -34.09
CA ASP A 358 0.99 -115.77 -34.02
C ASP A 358 -0.04 -114.66 -34.25
N GLU A 359 -1.11 -114.93 -35.02
CA GLU A 359 -2.31 -114.07 -35.06
C GLU A 359 -3.02 -113.99 -33.69
N ILE A 360 -3.27 -115.13 -33.04
CA ILE A 360 -3.87 -115.18 -31.70
C ILE A 360 -3.00 -114.46 -30.66
N ASN A 361 -1.67 -114.56 -30.74
CA ASN A 361 -0.77 -113.81 -29.86
C ASN A 361 -0.73 -112.29 -30.18
N SER A 362 -0.84 -111.91 -31.45
CA SER A 362 -0.97 -110.51 -31.88
C SER A 362 -2.23 -109.88 -31.29
N ASP A 363 -3.37 -110.55 -31.37
CA ASP A 363 -4.63 -110.06 -30.81
C ASP A 363 -4.63 -110.07 -29.28
N ARG A 364 -4.02 -111.06 -28.63
CA ARG A 364 -3.79 -111.04 -27.17
C ARG A 364 -2.93 -109.85 -26.74
N SER A 365 -1.96 -109.43 -27.55
CA SER A 365 -1.14 -108.24 -27.30
C SER A 365 -1.95 -106.95 -27.44
N LYS A 366 -2.70 -106.81 -28.55
CA LYS A 366 -3.60 -105.67 -28.80
C LYS A 366 -4.64 -105.52 -27.68
N MET A 367 -5.24 -106.61 -27.21
CA MET A 367 -6.21 -106.59 -26.12
C MET A 367 -5.59 -106.18 -24.78
N ARG A 368 -4.37 -106.64 -24.46
CA ARG A 368 -3.63 -106.16 -23.27
C ARG A 368 -3.30 -104.67 -23.36
N GLN A 369 -2.91 -104.18 -24.54
CA GLN A 369 -2.65 -102.76 -24.76
C GLN A 369 -3.93 -101.92 -24.66
N ARG A 370 -5.08 -102.44 -25.13
CA ARG A 370 -6.41 -101.83 -24.98
C ARG A 370 -6.83 -101.75 -23.51
N ILE A 371 -6.61 -102.82 -22.74
CA ILE A 371 -6.89 -102.84 -21.29
C ILE A 371 -6.03 -101.79 -20.57
N TYR A 372 -4.72 -101.74 -20.82
CA TYR A 372 -3.83 -100.73 -20.22
C TYR A 372 -4.23 -99.29 -20.57
N MET A 373 -4.69 -99.04 -21.80
CA MET A 373 -5.24 -97.73 -22.18
C MET A 373 -6.52 -97.39 -21.40
N MET A 374 -7.46 -98.33 -21.28
CA MET A 374 -8.69 -98.14 -20.49
C MET A 374 -8.42 -97.97 -18.99
N GLU A 375 -7.45 -98.69 -18.42
CA GLU A 375 -7.00 -98.54 -17.03
C GLU A 375 -6.42 -97.14 -16.80
N LYS A 376 -5.60 -96.64 -17.73
CA LYS A 376 -5.07 -95.27 -17.68
C LYS A 376 -6.18 -94.22 -17.82
N GLU A 377 -7.11 -94.40 -18.76
CA GLU A 377 -8.27 -93.52 -18.94
C GLU A 377 -9.12 -93.46 -17.65
N LEU A 378 -9.34 -94.60 -16.98
CA LEU A 378 -10.04 -94.64 -15.69
C LEU A 378 -9.29 -93.92 -14.56
N ASP A 379 -7.96 -94.00 -14.50
CA ASP A 379 -7.17 -93.27 -13.52
C ASP A 379 -7.09 -91.77 -13.81
N ASP A 380 -7.09 -91.36 -15.07
CA ASP A 380 -7.18 -89.95 -15.45
C ASP A 380 -8.60 -89.41 -15.15
N PHE A 381 -9.68 -90.18 -15.38
CA PHE A 381 -11.03 -89.81 -14.93
C PHE A 381 -11.16 -89.66 -13.41
N LYS A 382 -10.48 -90.51 -12.60
CA LYS A 382 -10.45 -90.33 -11.14
C LYS A 382 -9.79 -89.01 -10.73
N LYS A 383 -8.69 -88.61 -11.40
CA LYS A 383 -8.03 -87.31 -11.15
C LYS A 383 -8.94 -86.15 -11.47
N TYR A 384 -9.62 -86.15 -12.63
CA TYR A 384 -10.58 -85.11 -12.99
C TYR A 384 -11.71 -85.01 -11.95
N ILE A 385 -12.26 -86.14 -11.49
CA ILE A 385 -13.28 -86.16 -10.42
C ILE A 385 -12.76 -85.56 -9.10
N ASP A 386 -11.50 -85.79 -8.74
CA ASP A 386 -10.91 -85.23 -7.52
C ASP A 386 -10.48 -83.76 -7.65
N GLU A 387 -10.18 -83.28 -8.87
CA GLU A 387 -9.99 -81.87 -9.18
C GLU A 387 -11.32 -81.11 -9.16
N ASP A 388 -12.38 -81.66 -9.76
CA ASP A 388 -13.73 -81.11 -9.75
C ASP A 388 -14.28 -80.98 -8.32
N LYS A 389 -14.07 -81.98 -7.46
CA LYS A 389 -14.43 -81.89 -6.02
C LYS A 389 -13.74 -80.71 -5.33
N ARG A 390 -12.44 -80.50 -5.56
CA ARG A 390 -11.70 -79.36 -4.98
C ARG A 390 -12.21 -78.02 -5.53
N HIS A 391 -12.58 -77.98 -6.80
CA HIS A 391 -13.16 -76.79 -7.43
C HIS A 391 -14.54 -76.47 -6.82
N ILE A 392 -15.41 -77.47 -6.66
CA ILE A 392 -16.71 -77.35 -5.99
C ILE A 392 -16.56 -76.87 -4.54
N GLU A 393 -15.63 -77.44 -3.76
CA GLU A 393 -15.35 -76.97 -2.40
C GLU A 393 -14.85 -75.52 -2.33
N GLY A 394 -14.06 -75.08 -3.33
CA GLY A 394 -13.66 -73.68 -3.49
C GLY A 394 -14.86 -72.76 -3.72
N LEU A 395 -15.70 -73.10 -4.71
CA LEU A 395 -16.91 -72.35 -5.05
C LEU A 395 -17.91 -72.28 -3.90
N MET A 396 -18.04 -73.33 -3.07
CA MET A 396 -18.88 -73.27 -1.86
C MET A 396 -18.34 -72.27 -0.83
N LYS A 397 -17.02 -72.22 -0.60
CA LYS A 397 -16.40 -71.25 0.32
C LYS A 397 -16.57 -69.81 -0.17
N GLU A 398 -16.46 -69.59 -1.48
CA GLU A 398 -16.73 -68.28 -2.10
C GLU A 398 -18.20 -67.88 -1.95
N LYS A 399 -19.14 -68.79 -2.24
CA LYS A 399 -20.58 -68.59 -2.04
C LYS A 399 -20.93 -68.20 -0.60
N ASP A 400 -20.39 -68.89 0.39
CA ASP A 400 -20.64 -68.59 1.81
C ASP A 400 -20.05 -67.24 2.22
N THR A 401 -18.89 -66.88 1.66
CA THR A 401 -18.25 -65.59 1.91
C THR A 401 -19.04 -64.44 1.27
N LEU A 402 -19.52 -64.62 0.03
CA LEU A 402 -20.39 -63.67 -0.66
C LEU A 402 -21.73 -63.52 0.07
N THR A 403 -22.33 -64.61 0.54
CA THR A 403 -23.60 -64.57 1.30
C THR A 403 -23.46 -63.75 2.59
N LYS A 404 -22.35 -63.93 3.33
CA LYS A 404 -22.02 -63.12 4.52
C LYS A 404 -21.72 -61.64 4.19
N ASN A 405 -21.25 -61.35 2.99
CA ASN A 405 -21.03 -59.96 2.54
C ASN A 405 -22.36 -59.29 2.17
N VAL A 406 -23.24 -59.97 1.44
CA VAL A 406 -24.60 -59.48 1.11
C VAL A 406 -25.38 -59.16 2.39
N GLN A 407 -25.39 -60.07 3.38
CA GLN A 407 -26.06 -59.84 4.66
C GLN A 407 -25.52 -58.60 5.41
N ARG A 408 -24.21 -58.35 5.38
CA ARG A 408 -23.61 -57.14 5.98
C ARG A 408 -24.00 -55.85 5.23
N MET A 409 -24.06 -55.91 3.90
CA MET A 409 -24.52 -54.77 3.09
C MET A 409 -26.01 -54.47 3.30
N GLU A 410 -26.83 -55.50 3.54
CA GLU A 410 -28.27 -55.35 3.83
C GLU A 410 -28.51 -54.60 5.15
N VAL A 411 -27.72 -54.89 6.19
CA VAL A 411 -27.78 -54.16 7.48
C VAL A 411 -27.33 -52.71 7.31
N LEU A 412 -26.20 -52.47 6.62
CA LEU A 412 -25.72 -51.12 6.30
C LEU A 412 -26.76 -50.29 5.52
N ARG A 413 -27.43 -50.91 4.54
CA ARG A 413 -28.53 -50.30 3.78
C ARG A 413 -29.71 -49.92 4.68
N GLN A 414 -30.08 -50.77 5.64
CA GLN A 414 -31.16 -50.46 6.59
C GLN A 414 -30.81 -49.28 7.49
N ASP A 415 -29.56 -49.17 7.96
CA ASP A 415 -29.14 -48.05 8.79
C ASP A 415 -28.98 -46.74 7.98
N GLN A 416 -28.53 -46.82 6.73
CA GLN A 416 -28.57 -45.68 5.80
C GLN A 416 -30.00 -45.19 5.55
N ASN A 417 -30.98 -46.07 5.36
CA ASN A 417 -32.39 -45.68 5.21
C ASN A 417 -32.94 -44.96 6.45
N LYS A 418 -32.59 -45.40 7.67
CA LYS A 418 -32.96 -44.70 8.92
C LYS A 418 -32.35 -43.30 8.97
N LEU A 419 -31.08 -43.16 8.57
CA LEU A 419 -30.38 -41.87 8.52
C LEU A 419 -31.03 -40.90 7.52
N ILE A 420 -31.38 -41.39 6.32
CA ILE A 420 -32.09 -40.60 5.29
C ILE A 420 -33.43 -40.09 5.84
N PHE A 421 -34.22 -40.95 6.49
CA PHE A 421 -35.51 -40.55 7.08
C PHE A 421 -35.36 -39.45 8.14
N ILE A 422 -34.32 -39.51 8.99
CA ILE A 422 -34.02 -38.47 9.98
C ILE A 422 -33.61 -37.15 9.29
N GLN A 423 -32.77 -37.22 8.26
CA GLN A 423 -32.36 -36.05 7.48
C GLN A 423 -33.55 -35.40 6.76
N GLU A 424 -34.47 -36.20 6.24
CA GLU A 424 -35.67 -35.73 5.54
C GLU A 424 -36.68 -35.07 6.49
N GLN A 425 -36.81 -35.55 7.73
CA GLN A 425 -37.54 -34.82 8.77
C GLN A 425 -36.85 -33.51 9.17
N SER A 426 -35.51 -33.47 9.24
CA SER A 426 -34.76 -32.25 9.52
C SER A 426 -34.94 -31.20 8.41
N LYS A 427 -34.91 -31.64 7.14
CA LYS A 427 -35.19 -30.81 5.96
C LYS A 427 -36.57 -30.15 6.06
N LYS A 428 -37.62 -30.91 6.36
CA LYS A 428 -38.99 -30.39 6.52
C LYS A 428 -39.11 -29.34 7.63
N LYS A 429 -38.35 -29.46 8.73
CA LYS A 429 -38.32 -28.43 9.79
C LYS A 429 -37.67 -27.13 9.29
N LEU A 430 -36.54 -27.24 8.58
CA LEU A 430 -35.84 -26.09 7.99
C LEU A 430 -36.66 -25.41 6.88
N GLU A 431 -37.44 -26.16 6.10
CA GLU A 431 -38.38 -25.61 5.12
C GLU A 431 -39.46 -24.74 5.80
N VAL A 432 -40.05 -25.22 6.89
CA VAL A 432 -41.03 -24.44 7.68
C VAL A 432 -40.41 -23.20 8.33
N GLU A 433 -39.17 -23.31 8.83
CA GLU A 433 -38.45 -22.14 9.37
C GLU A 433 -38.16 -21.08 8.28
N LEU A 434 -37.79 -21.51 7.06
CA LEU A 434 -37.58 -20.63 5.90
C LEU A 434 -38.86 -19.88 5.51
N ASP A 435 -40.02 -20.56 5.48
CA ASP A 435 -41.31 -19.93 5.19
C ASP A 435 -41.67 -18.86 6.25
N LEU A 436 -41.39 -19.12 7.53
CA LEU A 436 -41.59 -18.14 8.60
C LEU A 436 -40.66 -16.91 8.44
N TYR A 437 -39.39 -17.12 8.11
CA TYR A 437 -38.47 -16.01 7.80
C TYR A 437 -38.90 -15.21 6.56
N PHE A 438 -39.49 -15.86 5.56
CA PHE A 438 -40.02 -15.19 4.37
C PHE A 438 -41.22 -14.27 4.71
N ILE A 439 -42.12 -14.72 5.59
CA ILE A 439 -43.23 -13.91 6.10
C ILE A 439 -42.70 -12.70 6.90
N GLU A 440 -41.74 -12.90 7.81
CA GLU A 440 -41.17 -11.80 8.61
C GLU A 440 -40.41 -10.79 7.74
N ASN A 441 -39.67 -11.24 6.71
CA ASN A 441 -38.99 -10.37 5.75
C ASN A 441 -39.98 -9.48 4.97
N ASN A 442 -41.12 -10.05 4.54
CA ASN A 442 -42.16 -9.30 3.84
C ASN A 442 -42.87 -8.28 4.76
N LYS A 443 -43.00 -8.59 6.05
CA LYS A 443 -43.51 -7.64 7.07
C LYS A 443 -42.53 -6.48 7.29
N GLN A 444 -41.24 -6.77 7.43
CA GLN A 444 -40.18 -5.74 7.54
C GLN A 444 -40.13 -4.84 6.29
N LYS A 445 -40.23 -5.40 5.08
CA LYS A 445 -40.30 -4.62 3.83
C LYS A 445 -41.48 -3.65 3.78
N LYS A 446 -42.66 -4.07 4.24
CA LYS A 446 -43.83 -3.17 4.33
C LYS A 446 -43.60 -2.01 5.31
N GLN A 447 -42.92 -2.29 6.41
CA GLN A 447 -42.63 -1.30 7.46
C GLN A 447 -41.56 -0.29 7.00
N ILE A 448 -40.51 -0.76 6.32
CA ILE A 448 -39.52 0.10 5.63
C ILE A 448 -40.24 1.02 4.63
N GLY A 449 -41.09 0.45 3.76
CA GLY A 449 -41.86 1.23 2.78
C GLY A 449 -42.95 2.14 3.36
N GLN A 450 -43.21 2.14 4.68
CA GLN A 450 -43.97 3.19 5.36
C GLN A 450 -43.04 4.30 5.85
N LEU A 451 -41.95 3.94 6.53
CA LEU A 451 -40.94 4.89 7.02
C LEU A 451 -40.30 5.71 5.88
N GLU A 452 -40.11 5.12 4.70
CA GLU A 452 -39.64 5.83 3.49
C GLU A 452 -40.65 6.88 2.99
N ARG A 453 -41.96 6.60 3.11
CA ARG A 453 -43.01 7.58 2.75
C ARG A 453 -43.09 8.71 3.77
N GLU A 454 -42.98 8.41 5.05
CA GLU A 454 -42.92 9.42 6.12
C GLU A 454 -41.68 10.30 5.99
N ARG A 455 -40.50 9.71 5.71
CA ARG A 455 -39.27 10.44 5.41
C ARG A 455 -39.43 11.37 4.21
N ASN A 456 -40.00 10.88 3.11
CA ASN A 456 -40.19 11.70 1.90
C ASN A 456 -41.14 12.87 2.17
N LYS A 457 -42.25 12.64 2.89
CA LYS A 457 -43.16 13.71 3.27
C LYS A 457 -42.48 14.77 4.16
N LEU A 458 -41.72 14.35 5.17
CA LEU A 458 -40.96 15.27 6.03
C LEU A 458 -39.88 16.05 5.25
N ALA A 459 -39.37 15.50 4.15
CA ALA A 459 -38.47 16.21 3.26
C ALA A 459 -39.19 17.25 2.39
N GLU A 460 -40.40 16.95 1.91
CA GLU A 460 -41.28 17.92 1.23
C GLU A 460 -41.66 19.07 2.18
N ASP A 461 -42.15 18.74 3.40
CA ASP A 461 -42.49 19.72 4.44
C ASP A 461 -41.26 20.62 4.77
N HIS A 462 -40.04 20.05 4.85
CA HIS A 462 -38.81 20.82 5.07
C HIS A 462 -38.48 21.75 3.89
N ILE A 463 -38.73 21.35 2.64
CA ILE A 463 -38.48 22.19 1.47
C ILE A 463 -39.44 23.38 1.47
N GLU A 464 -40.73 23.16 1.72
CA GLU A 464 -41.74 24.23 1.84
C GLU A 464 -41.39 25.23 2.95
N LEU A 465 -41.05 24.74 4.15
CA LEU A 465 -40.58 25.61 5.24
C LEU A 465 -39.31 26.38 4.89
N THR A 466 -38.35 25.77 4.18
CA THR A 466 -37.13 26.48 3.75
C THR A 466 -37.47 27.62 2.79
N GLN A 467 -38.36 27.37 1.83
CA GLN A 467 -38.76 28.37 0.84
C GLN A 467 -39.50 29.55 1.49
N THR A 468 -40.44 29.30 2.42
CA THR A 468 -41.09 30.40 3.17
C THR A 468 -40.12 31.22 4.02
N ILE A 469 -39.04 30.62 4.54
CA ILE A 469 -37.99 31.38 5.24
C ILE A 469 -37.22 32.27 4.25
N GLU A 470 -36.89 31.77 3.06
CA GLU A 470 -36.22 32.55 2.02
C GLU A 470 -37.06 33.74 1.55
N ASP A 471 -38.37 33.55 1.33
CA ASP A 471 -39.31 34.63 1.00
C ASP A 471 -39.37 35.71 2.10
N HIS A 472 -39.46 35.31 3.37
CA HIS A 472 -39.45 36.26 4.50
C HIS A 472 -38.11 36.99 4.69
N LEU A 473 -36.98 36.36 4.36
CA LEU A 473 -35.67 37.02 4.38
C LEU A 473 -35.55 38.08 3.28
N GLU A 474 -36.19 37.86 2.12
CA GLU A 474 -36.22 38.83 1.04
C GLU A 474 -37.16 40.02 1.36
N ASP A 475 -38.32 39.77 1.97
CA ASP A 475 -39.18 40.84 2.54
C ASP A 475 -38.42 41.72 3.55
N ILE A 476 -37.61 41.09 4.42
CA ILE A 476 -36.75 41.80 5.39
C ILE A 476 -35.67 42.62 4.66
N ARG A 477 -35.06 42.10 3.58
CA ARG A 477 -34.12 42.87 2.74
C ARG A 477 -34.78 44.10 2.14
N GLN A 478 -35.95 43.95 1.51
CA GLN A 478 -36.68 45.06 0.91
C GLN A 478 -37.03 46.14 1.95
N LYS A 479 -37.45 45.74 3.15
CA LYS A 479 -37.69 46.67 4.26
C LYS A 479 -36.40 47.32 4.78
N LYS A 480 -35.27 46.60 4.87
CA LYS A 480 -33.95 47.18 5.21
C LYS A 480 -33.54 48.26 4.19
N VAL A 481 -33.78 48.06 2.89
CA VAL A 481 -33.54 49.07 1.83
C VAL A 481 -34.47 50.29 2.00
N MET A 482 -35.78 50.08 2.19
CA MET A 482 -36.74 51.18 2.40
C MET A 482 -36.39 52.04 3.64
N ILE A 483 -35.93 51.41 4.72
CA ILE A 483 -35.45 52.12 5.92
C ILE A 483 -34.20 52.95 5.62
N PHE A 484 -33.28 52.46 4.78
CA PHE A 484 -32.09 53.20 4.37
C PHE A 484 -32.45 54.48 3.57
N ASP A 485 -33.35 54.36 2.59
CA ASP A 485 -33.81 55.51 1.79
C ASP A 485 -34.57 56.55 2.65
N LEU A 486 -35.39 56.09 3.59
CA LEU A 486 -36.03 56.98 4.58
C LEU A 486 -35.00 57.68 5.47
N LYS A 487 -33.99 56.98 6.00
CA LYS A 487 -32.91 57.61 6.78
C LYS A 487 -32.11 58.63 5.95
N LYS A 488 -31.83 58.33 4.68
CA LYS A 488 -31.14 59.25 3.77
C LYS A 488 -31.95 60.53 3.55
N THR A 489 -33.23 60.40 3.22
CA THR A 489 -34.13 61.56 3.04
C THR A 489 -34.31 62.38 4.32
N THR A 490 -34.37 61.74 5.50
CA THR A 490 -34.34 62.44 6.80
C THR A 490 -33.06 63.27 6.94
N SER A 491 -31.89 62.70 6.69
CA SER A 491 -30.60 63.42 6.78
C SER A 491 -30.50 64.58 5.76
N GLU A 492 -31.03 64.41 4.54
CA GLU A 492 -31.11 65.49 3.55
C GLU A 492 -32.02 66.64 4.01
N LEU A 493 -33.12 66.34 4.71
CA LEU A 493 -34.03 67.34 5.28
C LEU A 493 -33.41 68.06 6.49
N GLU A 494 -32.75 67.34 7.40
CA GLU A 494 -32.01 67.92 8.53
C GLU A 494 -30.93 68.90 8.06
N ASN A 495 -30.18 68.52 7.01
CA ASN A 495 -29.17 69.40 6.42
C ASN A 495 -29.78 70.66 5.79
N LYS A 496 -30.94 70.56 5.13
CA LYS A 496 -31.69 71.73 4.62
C LYS A 496 -32.16 72.64 5.76
N VAL A 497 -32.62 72.09 6.89
CA VAL A 497 -33.00 72.88 8.07
C VAL A 497 -31.78 73.62 8.65
N ARG A 498 -30.63 72.94 8.81
CA ARG A 498 -29.38 73.58 9.26
C ARG A 498 -28.92 74.70 8.32
N GLN A 499 -29.01 74.50 7.00
CA GLN A 499 -28.71 75.54 6.02
C GLN A 499 -29.64 76.76 6.17
N GLN A 500 -30.94 76.55 6.38
CA GLN A 500 -31.90 77.64 6.62
C GLN A 500 -31.64 78.37 7.95
N GLN A 501 -31.26 77.66 9.02
CA GLN A 501 -30.85 78.26 10.30
C GLN A 501 -29.62 79.16 10.12
N ASN A 502 -28.56 78.66 9.47
CA ASN A 502 -27.35 79.44 9.20
C ASN A 502 -27.65 80.69 8.34
N LEU A 503 -28.51 80.58 7.33
CA LEU A 503 -28.94 81.72 6.51
C LEU A 503 -29.73 82.76 7.33
N TYR A 504 -30.60 82.31 8.23
CA TYR A 504 -31.35 83.20 9.13
C TYR A 504 -30.41 83.93 10.11
N GLU A 505 -29.41 83.24 10.67
CA GLU A 505 -28.40 83.85 11.54
C GLU A 505 -27.52 84.86 10.79
N ALA A 506 -27.11 84.56 9.56
CA ALA A 506 -26.38 85.49 8.70
C ALA A 506 -27.21 86.75 8.41
N ILE A 507 -28.45 86.61 7.95
CA ILE A 507 -29.37 87.75 7.69
C ILE A 507 -29.61 88.56 8.98
N ARG A 508 -29.71 87.91 10.15
CA ARG A 508 -29.85 88.59 11.44
C ARG A 508 -28.59 89.38 11.83
N SER A 509 -27.41 88.84 11.53
CA SER A 509 -26.12 89.52 11.71
C SER A 509 -26.02 90.74 10.78
N ASP A 510 -26.30 90.55 9.49
CA ASP A 510 -26.25 91.61 8.47
C ASP A 510 -27.25 92.74 8.76
N ARG A 511 -28.46 92.41 9.22
CA ARG A 511 -29.43 93.41 9.68
C ARG A 511 -28.86 94.25 10.84
N ASN A 512 -28.17 93.62 11.80
CA ASN A 512 -27.58 94.32 12.94
C ASN A 512 -26.37 95.16 12.52
N SER A 513 -25.54 94.69 11.58
CA SER A 513 -24.39 95.45 11.07
C SER A 513 -24.82 96.65 10.22
N LEU A 514 -25.82 96.48 9.34
CA LEU A 514 -26.43 97.56 8.57
C LEU A 514 -27.10 98.60 9.46
N GLN A 515 -27.74 98.19 10.56
CA GLN A 515 -28.31 99.13 11.53
C GLN A 515 -27.22 99.98 12.22
N LYS A 516 -26.06 99.39 12.53
CA LYS A 516 -24.89 100.10 13.08
C LYS A 516 -24.27 101.05 12.05
N LEU A 517 -24.07 100.60 10.82
CA LEU A 517 -23.56 101.42 9.71
C LEU A 517 -24.47 102.60 9.39
N LEU A 518 -25.80 102.42 9.43
CA LEU A 518 -26.76 103.51 9.28
C LEU A 518 -26.59 104.56 10.39
N GLN A 519 -26.42 104.11 11.64
CA GLN A 519 -26.21 105.00 12.78
C GLN A 519 -24.88 105.78 12.65
N GLU A 520 -23.80 105.12 12.26
CA GLU A 520 -22.50 105.74 11.98
C GLU A 520 -22.59 106.76 10.83
N SER A 521 -23.20 106.38 9.70
CA SER A 521 -23.38 107.28 8.54
C SER A 521 -24.26 108.49 8.84
N THR A 522 -25.29 108.36 9.71
CA THR A 522 -26.07 109.53 10.16
C THR A 522 -25.25 110.50 11.01
N ALA A 523 -24.29 110.01 11.80
CA ALA A 523 -23.36 110.86 12.54
C ALA A 523 -22.35 111.56 11.61
N GLU A 524 -21.74 110.84 10.67
CA GLU A 524 -20.83 111.40 9.66
C GLU A 524 -21.50 112.45 8.77
N THR A 525 -22.76 112.22 8.37
CA THR A 525 -23.56 113.21 7.62
C THR A 525 -23.73 114.51 8.41
N GLY A 526 -23.80 114.42 9.74
CA GLY A 526 -23.80 115.57 10.65
C GLY A 526 -22.47 116.34 10.65
N GLU A 527 -21.33 115.67 10.48
CA GLU A 527 -20.03 116.32 10.32
C GLU A 527 -19.80 116.90 8.92
N LEU A 528 -20.15 116.15 7.87
CA LEU A 528 -19.95 116.58 6.49
C LEU A 528 -20.76 117.82 6.17
N LYS A 529 -21.97 117.99 6.75
CA LYS A 529 -22.73 119.24 6.69
C LYS A 529 -22.00 120.46 7.32
N LYS A 530 -21.06 120.24 8.25
CA LYS A 530 -20.18 121.30 8.78
C LYS A 530 -18.99 121.55 7.84
N LYS A 531 -18.35 120.50 7.33
CA LYS A 531 -17.19 120.57 6.42
C LYS A 531 -17.55 121.18 5.04
N LEU A 532 -18.74 120.89 4.50
CA LEU A 532 -19.21 121.43 3.21
C LEU A 532 -19.24 122.97 3.18
N LYS A 533 -19.59 123.60 4.32
CA LYS A 533 -19.60 125.08 4.45
C LYS A 533 -18.20 125.70 4.34
N MET A 534 -17.13 124.95 4.63
CA MET A 534 -15.75 125.44 4.49
C MET A 534 -15.22 125.25 3.07
N LEU A 535 -15.49 124.10 2.44
CA LEU A 535 -14.95 123.76 1.12
C LEU A 535 -15.52 124.61 -0.02
N PHE A 536 -16.74 125.16 0.13
CA PHE A 536 -17.30 126.09 -0.86
C PHE A 536 -16.43 127.35 -1.05
N HIS A 537 -15.62 127.72 -0.06
CA HIS A 537 -14.67 128.84 -0.12
C HIS A 537 -13.34 128.51 -0.81
N HIS A 538 -12.97 127.23 -0.98
CA HIS A 538 -11.70 126.83 -1.64
C HIS A 538 -11.85 126.61 -3.15
N ILE A 539 -13.05 126.29 -3.64
CA ILE A 539 -13.28 125.90 -5.04
C ILE A 539 -13.09 127.07 -6.03
N GLU A 540 -13.23 128.33 -5.59
CA GLU A 540 -12.98 129.50 -6.44
C GLU A 540 -11.49 129.68 -6.77
N GLN A 541 -10.59 129.23 -5.90
CA GLN A 541 -9.15 129.54 -5.99
C GLN A 541 -8.37 128.63 -6.95
N LEU A 542 -8.83 127.40 -7.20
CA LEU A 542 -8.09 126.39 -7.98
C LEU A 542 -8.38 126.39 -9.49
N LYS A 543 -9.18 127.33 -10.00
CA LYS A 543 -9.53 127.40 -11.42
C LYS A 543 -8.50 128.10 -12.31
N GLU A 544 -7.51 128.78 -11.71
CA GLU A 544 -6.57 129.66 -12.43
C GLU A 544 -5.29 128.94 -12.88
N ASP A 545 -4.82 127.91 -12.15
CA ASP A 545 -3.51 127.27 -12.37
C ASP A 545 -3.42 126.31 -13.57
N ILE A 546 -4.55 125.82 -14.09
CA ILE A 546 -4.57 124.72 -15.07
C ILE A 546 -4.01 125.15 -16.45
N GLY A 547 -4.15 126.43 -16.82
CA GLY A 547 -3.87 126.91 -18.18
C GLY A 547 -2.40 126.93 -18.63
N GLN A 548 -1.43 126.66 -17.74
CA GLN A 548 0.00 126.84 -18.07
C GLN A 548 0.72 125.56 -18.52
N LYS A 549 0.20 124.35 -18.25
CA LYS A 549 0.97 123.09 -18.42
C LYS A 549 0.95 122.47 -19.82
N GLU A 550 0.05 122.86 -20.71
CA GLU A 550 -0.17 122.15 -21.99
C GLU A 550 0.93 122.36 -23.04
N LYS A 551 1.80 123.38 -22.90
CA LYS A 551 2.74 123.78 -23.97
C LYS A 551 4.04 122.97 -24.08
N LEU A 552 4.34 122.06 -23.16
CA LEU A 552 5.64 121.36 -23.11
C LEU A 552 5.68 120.00 -23.84
N LEU A 553 4.53 119.39 -24.13
CA LEU A 553 4.45 117.97 -24.55
C LEU A 553 5.04 117.67 -25.96
N ILE A 554 5.14 118.67 -26.83
CA ILE A 554 5.32 118.49 -28.29
C ILE A 554 6.77 118.13 -28.70
N LYS A 555 7.76 118.21 -27.79
CA LYS A 555 9.18 117.98 -28.14
C LYS A 555 9.64 116.52 -28.12
N ASP A 556 9.00 115.63 -27.37
CA ASP A 556 9.53 114.28 -27.11
C ASP A 556 9.26 113.25 -28.23
N GLU A 557 8.24 113.47 -29.07
CA GLU A 557 7.79 112.48 -30.06
C GLU A 557 8.82 112.11 -31.14
N ASN A 558 9.79 112.99 -31.43
CA ASN A 558 10.72 112.82 -32.54
C ASN A 558 11.88 111.85 -32.26
N ALA A 559 12.20 111.56 -30.99
CA ALA A 559 13.29 110.64 -30.63
C ALA A 559 12.94 109.16 -30.92
N MET A 560 11.67 108.78 -30.74
CA MET A 560 11.19 107.40 -30.77
C MET A 560 11.30 106.70 -32.15
N ARG A 561 11.44 107.45 -33.25
CA ARG A 561 11.42 106.88 -34.61
C ARG A 561 12.70 106.15 -35.03
N LYS A 562 13.85 106.42 -34.40
CA LYS A 562 15.13 105.76 -34.77
C LYS A 562 15.29 104.36 -34.15
N LEU A 563 14.86 104.19 -32.90
CA LEU A 563 14.98 102.96 -32.12
C LEU A 563 14.18 101.76 -32.68
N ASN A 564 13.14 102.01 -33.47
CA ASN A 564 12.28 100.93 -34.01
C ASN A 564 12.95 100.08 -35.09
N LYS A 565 13.99 100.56 -35.80
CA LYS A 565 14.58 99.80 -36.93
C LYS A 565 15.50 98.66 -36.51
N GLU A 566 16.26 98.81 -35.42
CA GLU A 566 17.11 97.73 -34.89
C GLU A 566 16.27 96.63 -34.22
N LYS A 567 15.13 97.03 -33.63
CA LYS A 567 14.15 96.14 -33.00
C LYS A 567 13.52 95.12 -33.94
N ASP A 568 13.46 95.38 -35.26
CA ASP A 568 12.79 94.48 -36.20
C ASP A 568 13.69 93.34 -36.70
N ASN A 569 15.01 93.55 -36.81
CA ASN A 569 15.94 92.49 -37.21
C ASN A 569 16.07 91.38 -36.15
N LEU A 570 16.17 91.75 -34.86
CA LEU A 570 16.30 90.78 -33.76
C LEU A 570 15.06 89.86 -33.62
N LYS A 571 13.87 90.32 -34.04
CA LYS A 571 12.64 89.52 -34.00
C LYS A 571 12.65 88.36 -35.00
N GLU A 572 13.42 88.41 -36.08
CA GLU A 572 13.40 87.35 -37.09
C GLU A 572 14.26 86.15 -36.68
N GLU A 573 15.37 86.38 -35.98
CA GLU A 573 16.17 85.30 -35.37
C GLU A 573 15.45 84.67 -34.17
N GLU A 574 14.82 85.49 -33.31
CA GLU A 574 13.95 85.03 -32.21
C GLU A 574 12.89 84.03 -32.72
N ARG A 575 12.18 84.37 -33.81
CA ARG A 575 11.16 83.51 -34.42
C ARG A 575 11.70 82.18 -34.97
N ARG A 576 12.96 82.11 -35.41
CA ARG A 576 13.58 80.86 -35.89
C ARG A 576 13.89 79.94 -34.71
N LEU A 577 14.57 80.46 -33.69
CA LEU A 577 14.91 79.68 -32.49
C LEU A 577 13.64 79.22 -31.75
N HIS A 578 12.63 80.09 -31.62
CA HIS A 578 11.36 79.77 -30.97
C HIS A 578 10.61 78.60 -31.65
N LYS A 579 10.66 78.49 -32.98
CA LYS A 579 10.05 77.36 -33.71
C LYS A 579 10.72 76.01 -33.37
N SER A 580 12.05 75.96 -33.39
CA SER A 580 12.79 74.75 -33.01
C SER A 580 12.57 74.37 -31.53
N LEU A 581 12.50 75.36 -30.64
CA LEU A 581 12.18 75.17 -29.23
C LEU A 581 10.76 74.60 -29.02
N ILE A 582 9.77 75.02 -29.81
CA ILE A 582 8.41 74.45 -29.77
C ILE A 582 8.43 72.97 -30.22
N GLU A 583 9.21 72.64 -31.25
CA GLU A 583 9.26 71.28 -31.82
C GLU A 583 9.93 70.30 -30.85
N ASN A 584 11.07 70.67 -30.25
CA ASN A 584 11.72 69.87 -29.21
C ASN A 584 10.87 69.77 -27.93
N ASN A 585 10.14 70.83 -27.55
CA ASN A 585 9.18 70.73 -26.44
C ASN A 585 8.00 69.80 -26.74
N ARG A 586 7.62 69.59 -28.00
CA ARG A 586 6.58 68.63 -28.37
C ARG A 586 7.08 67.19 -28.26
N THR A 587 8.31 66.89 -28.72
CA THR A 587 8.89 65.55 -28.61
C THR A 587 9.12 65.15 -27.15
N ILE A 588 9.69 66.05 -26.33
CA ILE A 588 9.85 65.82 -24.88
C ILE A 588 8.50 65.55 -24.19
N ARG A 589 7.45 66.33 -24.52
CA ARG A 589 6.10 66.11 -23.97
C ARG A 589 5.45 64.81 -24.45
N GLN A 590 5.82 64.30 -25.63
CA GLN A 590 5.33 63.02 -26.11
C GLN A 590 6.03 61.88 -25.35
N GLN A 591 7.36 61.91 -25.27
CA GLN A 591 8.15 60.93 -24.52
C GLN A 591 7.76 60.86 -23.03
N ALA A 592 7.46 62.00 -22.40
CA ALA A 592 6.97 62.03 -21.02
C ALA A 592 5.61 61.29 -20.86
N LYS A 593 4.67 61.47 -21.81
CA LYS A 593 3.40 60.73 -21.80
C LYS A 593 3.58 59.25 -22.05
N ASP A 594 4.49 58.88 -22.95
CA ASP A 594 4.76 57.48 -23.27
C ASP A 594 5.40 56.77 -22.06
N LEU A 595 6.27 57.47 -21.30
CA LEU A 595 6.79 57.01 -20.01
C LEU A 595 5.70 56.91 -18.93
N ASP A 596 4.82 57.91 -18.80
CA ASP A 596 3.68 57.85 -17.87
C ASP A 596 2.77 56.65 -18.19
N LEU A 597 2.51 56.36 -19.46
CA LEU A 597 1.74 55.19 -19.89
C LEU A 597 2.43 53.88 -19.48
N ILE A 598 3.73 53.74 -19.76
CA ILE A 598 4.51 52.55 -19.36
C ILE A 598 4.55 52.39 -17.82
N MET A 599 4.66 53.49 -17.07
CA MET A 599 4.61 53.46 -15.61
C MET A 599 3.24 53.02 -15.09
N ASN A 600 2.16 53.53 -15.67
CA ASN A 600 0.80 53.08 -15.34
C ASN A 600 0.58 51.60 -15.69
N GLU A 601 1.06 51.12 -16.84
CA GLU A 601 0.99 49.70 -17.22
C GLU A 601 1.79 48.82 -16.25
N ARG A 602 3.01 49.23 -15.88
CA ARG A 602 3.83 48.56 -14.85
C ARG A 602 3.11 48.48 -13.51
N ASP A 603 2.50 49.57 -13.05
CA ASP A 603 1.86 49.62 -11.74
C ASP A 603 0.53 48.87 -11.70
N VAL A 604 -0.20 48.82 -12.83
CA VAL A 604 -1.36 47.94 -13.02
C VAL A 604 -0.94 46.47 -13.01
N LEU A 605 0.11 46.09 -13.74
CA LEU A 605 0.63 44.72 -13.77
C LEU A 605 1.20 44.29 -12.41
N GLY A 606 1.92 45.17 -11.71
CA GLY A 606 2.39 44.95 -10.34
C GLY A 606 1.23 44.72 -9.37
N SER A 607 0.18 45.56 -9.46
CA SER A 607 -1.04 45.40 -8.66
C SER A 607 -1.77 44.08 -8.96
N GLN A 608 -1.78 43.62 -10.21
CA GLN A 608 -2.37 42.33 -10.60
C GLN A 608 -1.53 41.15 -10.08
N LEU A 609 -0.20 41.24 -10.15
CA LEU A 609 0.73 40.23 -9.62
C LEU A 609 0.60 40.06 -8.10
N VAL A 610 0.53 41.17 -7.35
CA VAL A 610 0.30 41.11 -5.89
C VAL A 610 -1.02 40.41 -5.58
N ARG A 611 -2.14 40.82 -6.20
CA ARG A 611 -3.44 40.15 -6.01
C ARG A 611 -3.40 38.67 -6.37
N ARG A 612 -2.67 38.28 -7.42
CA ARG A 612 -2.52 36.88 -7.82
C ARG A 612 -1.68 36.08 -6.83
N ASN A 613 -0.64 36.67 -6.25
CA ASN A 613 0.11 36.06 -5.16
C ASN A 613 -0.73 35.91 -3.88
N ASP A 614 -1.55 36.91 -3.55
CA ASP A 614 -2.50 36.84 -2.43
C ASP A 614 -3.57 35.75 -2.65
N GLU A 615 -4.13 35.66 -3.87
CA GLU A 615 -5.03 34.58 -4.29
C GLU A 615 -4.36 33.19 -4.15
N ILE A 616 -3.11 33.05 -4.58
CA ILE A 616 -2.33 31.80 -4.44
C ILE A 616 -2.06 31.47 -2.96
N ALA A 617 -1.72 32.46 -2.13
CA ALA A 617 -1.51 32.28 -0.70
C ALA A 617 -2.80 31.81 0.01
N LEU A 618 -3.94 32.44 -0.30
CA LEU A 618 -5.26 32.03 0.20
C LEU A 618 -5.66 30.63 -0.27
N LEU A 619 -5.34 30.26 -1.51
CA LEU A 619 -5.59 28.90 -2.03
C LEU A 619 -4.70 27.86 -1.34
N ASN A 620 -3.42 28.16 -1.09
CA ASN A 620 -2.51 27.28 -0.36
C ASN A 620 -2.95 27.08 1.10
N GLU A 621 -3.39 28.13 1.78
CA GLU A 621 -3.94 28.02 3.14
C GLU A 621 -5.25 27.22 3.14
N LYS A 622 -6.12 27.42 2.16
CA LYS A 622 -7.33 26.61 1.98
C LYS A 622 -7.02 25.13 1.74
N ILE A 623 -6.00 24.82 0.94
CA ILE A 623 -5.51 23.44 0.73
C ILE A 623 -4.99 22.85 2.05
N ARG A 624 -4.18 23.61 2.81
CA ARG A 624 -3.66 23.21 4.12
C ARG A 624 -4.79 22.89 5.12
N ILE A 625 -5.81 23.75 5.21
CA ILE A 625 -6.99 23.53 6.07
C ILE A 625 -7.77 22.29 5.62
N LEU A 626 -7.96 22.08 4.31
CA LEU A 626 -8.63 20.90 3.76
C LEU A 626 -7.85 19.61 4.04
N GLN A 627 -6.52 19.61 3.89
CA GLN A 627 -5.66 18.48 4.26
C GLN A 627 -5.73 18.18 5.76
N ALA A 628 -5.67 19.19 6.62
CA ALA A 628 -5.80 19.03 8.07
C ALA A 628 -7.21 18.58 8.52
N THR A 629 -8.24 18.84 7.71
CA THR A 629 -9.61 18.34 7.92
C THR A 629 -9.74 16.90 7.42
N LEU A 630 -9.13 16.58 6.27
CA LEU A 630 -9.09 15.22 5.72
C LEU A 630 -8.41 14.25 6.68
N ALA A 631 -7.22 14.59 7.19
CA ALA A 631 -6.49 13.76 8.16
C ALA A 631 -7.27 13.53 9.47
N ARG A 632 -8.07 14.53 9.91
CA ARG A 632 -9.02 14.37 11.03
C ARG A 632 -10.17 13.44 10.67
N GLY A 633 -10.70 13.52 9.45
CA GLY A 633 -11.70 12.58 8.92
C GLY A 633 -11.18 11.14 8.85
N GLU A 634 -9.96 10.95 8.34
CA GLU A 634 -9.28 9.65 8.24
C GLU A 634 -9.06 9.01 9.62
N THR A 635 -8.50 9.75 10.57
CA THR A 635 -8.29 9.25 11.95
C THR A 635 -9.61 8.92 12.66
N HIS A 636 -10.68 9.70 12.46
CA HIS A 636 -12.01 9.34 12.94
C HIS A 636 -12.59 8.10 12.23
N TYR A 637 -12.35 7.93 10.93
CA TYR A 637 -12.78 6.76 10.19
C TYR A 637 -12.06 5.48 10.65
N GLU A 638 -10.75 5.54 10.91
CA GLU A 638 -9.99 4.45 11.53
C GLU A 638 -10.51 4.08 12.91
N GLN A 639 -10.82 5.07 13.76
CA GLN A 639 -11.48 4.84 15.05
C GLN A 639 -12.81 4.10 14.89
N ARG A 640 -13.65 4.49 13.91
CA ARG A 640 -14.92 3.80 13.65
C ARG A 640 -14.74 2.40 13.07
N ILE A 641 -13.69 2.14 12.29
CA ILE A 641 -13.35 0.77 11.86
C ILE A 641 -12.99 -0.11 13.07
N GLU A 642 -12.20 0.40 14.03
CA GLU A 642 -11.85 -0.37 15.23
C GLU A 642 -13.06 -0.54 16.16
N ASP A 643 -13.93 0.48 16.33
CA ASP A 643 -15.22 0.33 17.01
C ASP A 643 -16.06 -0.80 16.38
N ILE A 644 -16.20 -0.80 15.05
CA ILE A 644 -16.94 -1.83 14.31
C ILE A 644 -16.29 -3.21 14.50
N ARG A 645 -14.96 -3.28 14.60
CA ARG A 645 -14.23 -4.52 14.87
C ARG A 645 -14.48 -5.04 16.29
N LEU A 646 -14.44 -4.17 17.29
CA LEU A 646 -14.76 -4.48 18.69
C LEU A 646 -16.22 -4.94 18.83
N LEU A 647 -17.17 -4.22 18.21
CA LEU A 647 -18.57 -4.63 18.16
C LEU A 647 -18.77 -5.98 17.45
N LYS A 648 -18.03 -6.26 16.37
CA LYS A 648 -18.05 -7.59 15.72
C LYS A 648 -17.49 -8.70 16.60
N LEU A 649 -16.51 -8.42 17.46
CA LEU A 649 -16.02 -9.36 18.48
C LEU A 649 -17.05 -9.58 19.59
N GLU A 650 -17.69 -8.51 20.07
CA GLU A 650 -18.72 -8.59 21.11
C GLU A 650 -19.97 -9.35 20.61
N VAL A 651 -20.41 -9.10 19.37
CA VAL A 651 -21.48 -9.89 18.74
C VAL A 651 -21.09 -11.37 18.61
N LYS A 652 -19.81 -11.71 18.37
CA LYS A 652 -19.35 -13.11 18.41
C LYS A 652 -19.40 -13.68 19.83
N ARG A 653 -18.97 -12.92 20.84
CA ARG A 653 -19.02 -13.30 22.26
C ARG A 653 -20.46 -13.59 22.70
N LEU A 654 -21.38 -12.65 22.47
CA LEU A 654 -22.80 -12.78 22.78
C LEU A 654 -23.48 -13.94 22.02
N ARG A 655 -23.10 -14.20 20.77
CA ARG A 655 -23.57 -15.39 20.03
C ARG A 655 -23.06 -16.70 20.64
N GLN A 656 -21.81 -16.74 21.12
CA GLN A 656 -21.26 -17.90 21.84
C GLN A 656 -21.97 -18.11 23.18
N GLU A 657 -22.17 -17.06 23.98
CA GLU A 657 -22.94 -17.12 25.23
C GLU A 657 -24.38 -17.59 24.99
N LYS A 658 -25.09 -17.02 23.99
CA LYS A 658 -26.42 -17.49 23.59
C LYS A 658 -26.41 -18.98 23.23
N ASN A 659 -25.40 -19.45 22.49
CA ASN A 659 -25.31 -20.86 22.10
C ASN A 659 -25.01 -21.78 23.30
N LEU A 660 -24.19 -21.34 24.26
CA LEU A 660 -23.93 -22.07 25.51
C LEU A 660 -25.18 -22.12 26.39
N MET A 661 -25.89 -21.00 26.56
CA MET A 661 -27.15 -20.93 27.31
C MET A 661 -28.25 -21.75 26.63
N SER A 662 -28.33 -21.76 25.30
CA SER A 662 -29.25 -22.60 24.54
C SER A 662 -28.99 -24.10 24.77
N LYS A 663 -27.71 -24.52 24.76
CA LYS A 663 -27.31 -25.90 25.12
C LYS A 663 -27.61 -26.23 26.60
N SER A 664 -27.43 -25.27 27.50
CA SER A 664 -27.84 -25.43 28.91
C SER A 664 -29.36 -25.62 29.02
N LEU A 665 -30.14 -24.88 28.23
CA LEU A 665 -31.60 -24.98 28.17
C LEU A 665 -32.08 -26.31 27.58
N SER A 666 -31.40 -26.88 26.57
CA SER A 666 -31.72 -28.22 26.07
C SER A 666 -31.43 -29.28 27.14
N ASN A 667 -30.26 -29.19 27.79
CA ASN A 667 -29.89 -30.13 28.87
C ASN A 667 -30.84 -30.02 30.08
N MET A 668 -31.48 -28.86 30.32
CA MET A 668 -32.50 -28.71 31.35
C MET A 668 -33.74 -29.61 31.11
N VAL A 669 -34.08 -29.91 29.85
CA VAL A 669 -35.19 -30.83 29.54
C VAL A 669 -34.82 -32.26 29.92
N ASP A 670 -33.61 -32.69 29.57
CA ASP A 670 -33.09 -34.03 29.92
C ASP A 670 -32.95 -34.18 31.44
N LEU A 671 -32.39 -33.17 32.13
CA LEU A 671 -32.32 -33.14 33.59
C LEU A 671 -33.71 -33.17 34.26
N LYS A 672 -34.74 -32.55 33.67
CA LYS A 672 -36.12 -32.67 34.17
C LYS A 672 -36.66 -34.09 33.98
N GLN A 673 -36.39 -34.75 32.85
CA GLN A 673 -36.77 -36.15 32.66
C GLN A 673 -36.04 -37.08 33.63
N GLU A 674 -34.76 -36.82 33.89
CA GLU A 674 -33.95 -37.56 34.86
C GLU A 674 -34.44 -37.34 36.29
N ILE A 675 -34.84 -36.12 36.67
CA ILE A 675 -35.55 -35.85 37.93
C ILE A 675 -36.84 -36.66 38.01
N PHE A 676 -37.70 -36.66 36.98
CA PHE A 676 -38.92 -37.48 36.98
C PHE A 676 -38.63 -38.99 37.07
N HIS A 677 -37.55 -39.47 36.46
CA HIS A 677 -37.12 -40.87 36.60
C HIS A 677 -36.61 -41.18 38.00
N LEU A 678 -35.81 -40.31 38.59
CA LEU A 678 -35.32 -40.42 39.96
C LEU A 678 -36.45 -40.31 40.99
N GLU A 679 -37.43 -39.44 40.80
CA GLU A 679 -38.64 -39.36 41.64
C GLU A 679 -39.51 -40.61 41.51
N ARG A 680 -39.67 -41.16 40.30
CA ARG A 680 -40.37 -42.43 40.07
C ARG A 680 -39.65 -43.61 40.71
N ASP A 681 -38.32 -43.64 40.65
CA ASP A 681 -37.54 -44.74 41.21
C ASP A 681 -37.31 -44.57 42.73
N LEU A 682 -37.34 -43.33 43.25
CA LEU A 682 -37.46 -43.01 44.67
C LEU A 682 -38.83 -43.41 45.22
N THR A 683 -39.93 -43.15 44.52
CA THR A 683 -41.27 -43.57 44.93
C THR A 683 -41.44 -45.09 44.85
N LYS A 684 -40.90 -45.77 43.83
CA LYS A 684 -40.77 -47.24 43.84
C LYS A 684 -39.93 -47.74 45.01
N SER A 685 -38.80 -47.09 45.32
CA SER A 685 -37.93 -47.48 46.44
C SER A 685 -38.61 -47.26 47.78
N ARG A 686 -39.36 -46.16 47.96
CA ARG A 686 -40.22 -45.91 49.13
C ARG A 686 -41.32 -46.96 49.24
N LEU A 687 -42.05 -47.25 48.17
CA LEU A 687 -43.06 -48.32 48.15
C LEU A 687 -42.45 -49.69 48.46
N LYS A 688 -41.25 -49.97 47.97
CA LYS A 688 -40.50 -51.20 48.27
C LYS A 688 -40.05 -51.22 49.74
N CYS A 689 -39.56 -50.11 50.29
CA CYS A 689 -39.27 -50.00 51.73
C CYS A 689 -40.53 -50.18 52.56
N THR A 690 -41.66 -49.54 52.23
CA THR A 690 -42.94 -49.72 52.93
C THR A 690 -43.49 -51.15 52.80
N ALA A 691 -43.25 -51.83 51.67
CA ALA A 691 -43.61 -53.23 51.48
C ALA A 691 -42.70 -54.15 52.33
N LEU A 692 -41.39 -53.92 52.31
CA LEU A 692 -40.41 -54.64 53.15
C LEU A 692 -40.64 -54.35 54.65
N GLU A 693 -41.03 -53.13 55.03
CA GLU A 693 -41.43 -52.76 56.39
C GLU A 693 -42.70 -53.50 56.81
N LYS A 694 -43.67 -53.68 55.91
CA LYS A 694 -44.86 -54.53 56.15
C LYS A 694 -44.51 -56.01 56.22
N GLU A 695 -43.58 -56.50 55.42
CA GLU A 695 -43.04 -57.87 55.52
C GLU A 695 -42.21 -58.07 56.81
N VAL A 696 -41.54 -57.04 57.31
CA VAL A 696 -40.82 -57.05 58.60
C VAL A 696 -41.78 -56.93 59.79
N GLN A 697 -42.85 -56.15 59.67
CA GLN A 697 -43.92 -56.06 60.67
C GLN A 697 -44.79 -57.31 60.71
N ASN A 698 -44.88 -58.08 59.61
CA ASN A 698 -45.63 -59.33 59.55
C ASN A 698 -44.79 -60.45 58.89
N PRO A 699 -43.77 -60.98 59.59
CA PRO A 699 -42.77 -61.88 59.02
C PRO A 699 -43.33 -63.28 58.80
N LEU A 700 -43.78 -63.55 57.56
CA LEU A 700 -44.28 -64.86 57.12
C LEU A 700 -43.17 -65.89 56.84
N ASN A 701 -41.91 -65.60 57.19
CA ASN A 701 -40.84 -66.60 57.25
C ASN A 701 -39.86 -66.31 58.39
N ILE A 702 -39.56 -67.37 59.14
CA ILE A 702 -38.72 -67.35 60.33
C ILE A 702 -37.25 -67.38 59.89
N HIS A 703 -36.41 -66.58 60.56
CA HIS A 703 -34.96 -66.38 60.33
C HIS A 703 -34.53 -65.49 59.15
N ARG A 704 -34.14 -64.24 59.46
CA ARG A 704 -33.23 -63.45 58.59
C ARG A 704 -32.27 -62.53 59.35
N TRP A 705 -31.72 -63.00 60.48
CA TRP A 705 -30.57 -62.35 61.08
C TRP A 705 -29.28 -62.88 60.45
N ARG A 706 -28.53 -61.99 59.80
CA ARG A 706 -27.10 -62.17 59.48
C ARG A 706 -26.40 -60.89 59.96
N LYS A 707 -25.41 -61.02 60.84
CA LYS A 707 -24.51 -59.89 61.13
C LYS A 707 -23.86 -59.43 59.83
N LEU A 708 -24.05 -58.17 59.48
CA LEU A 708 -23.26 -57.49 58.45
C LEU A 708 -21.99 -56.98 59.13
N GLU A 709 -20.84 -57.45 58.67
CA GLU A 709 -19.54 -56.98 59.12
C GLU A 709 -19.20 -55.69 58.35
N GLY A 710 -19.63 -54.57 58.90
CA GLY A 710 -19.37 -53.23 58.37
C GLY A 710 -20.02 -52.17 59.24
N SER A 711 -19.20 -51.33 59.88
CA SER A 711 -19.67 -50.10 60.52
C SER A 711 -19.76 -49.00 59.46
N ASP A 712 -20.82 -48.19 59.49
CA ASP A 712 -20.87 -46.98 58.66
C ASP A 712 -19.71 -46.04 59.04
N PRO A 713 -19.05 -45.38 58.07
CA PRO A 713 -17.98 -44.42 58.37
C PRO A 713 -18.53 -43.25 59.18
N GLU A 714 -17.85 -42.86 60.25
CA GLU A 714 -18.26 -41.69 61.02
C GLU A 714 -18.23 -40.42 60.17
N LEU A 715 -19.12 -39.47 60.51
CA LEU A 715 -19.22 -38.18 59.84
C LEU A 715 -17.87 -37.44 59.78
N LEU A 716 -17.00 -37.67 60.77
CA LEU A 716 -15.64 -37.14 60.84
C LEU A 716 -14.75 -37.63 59.68
N ASP A 717 -14.79 -38.91 59.33
CA ASP A 717 -13.99 -39.48 58.24
C ASP A 717 -14.45 -38.96 56.88
N LEU A 718 -15.76 -38.80 56.70
CA LEU A 718 -16.35 -38.17 55.53
C LEU A 718 -15.94 -36.69 55.41
N LEU A 719 -15.95 -35.94 56.52
CA LEU A 719 -15.48 -34.55 56.56
C LEU A 719 -13.97 -34.43 56.29
N GLN A 720 -13.14 -35.31 56.87
CA GLN A 720 -11.71 -35.37 56.54
C GLN A 720 -11.49 -35.68 55.06
N LYS A 721 -12.24 -36.62 54.49
CA LYS A 721 -12.17 -36.97 53.07
C LYS A 721 -12.58 -35.80 52.18
N ILE A 722 -13.61 -35.04 52.55
CA ILE A 722 -14.00 -33.79 51.88
C ILE A 722 -12.88 -32.75 51.96
N GLN A 723 -12.27 -32.53 53.14
CA GLN A 723 -11.16 -31.57 53.29
C GLN A 723 -9.90 -31.99 52.49
N ILE A 724 -9.58 -33.28 52.44
CA ILE A 724 -8.48 -33.82 51.63
C ILE A 724 -8.78 -33.60 50.14
N LEU A 725 -10.01 -33.86 49.69
CA LEU A 725 -10.43 -33.61 48.31
C LEU A 725 -10.44 -32.12 47.96
N GLN A 726 -10.86 -31.24 48.87
CA GLN A 726 -10.79 -29.78 48.69
C GLN A 726 -9.35 -29.28 48.60
N LYS A 727 -8.44 -29.75 49.48
CA LYS A 727 -7.01 -29.43 49.38
C LYS A 727 -6.41 -29.92 48.05
N ARG A 728 -6.77 -31.13 47.61
CA ARG A 728 -6.34 -31.68 46.32
C ARG A 728 -6.90 -30.90 45.12
N LEU A 729 -8.14 -30.44 45.20
CA LEU A 729 -8.78 -29.60 44.18
C LEU A 729 -8.09 -28.23 44.10
N LEU A 730 -7.80 -27.59 45.24
CA LEU A 730 -7.06 -26.32 45.29
C LEU A 730 -5.64 -26.49 44.74
N GLN A 731 -4.96 -27.59 45.08
CA GLN A 731 -3.63 -27.89 44.53
C GLN A 731 -3.69 -28.09 43.01
N GLN A 732 -4.62 -28.90 42.49
CA GLN A 732 -4.78 -29.06 41.04
C GLN A 732 -5.21 -27.76 40.34
N GLY A 733 -5.99 -26.90 41.00
CA GLY A 733 -6.30 -25.56 40.51
C GLY A 733 -5.06 -24.67 40.40
N SER A 734 -4.18 -24.69 41.42
CA SER A 734 -2.90 -23.96 41.37
C SER A 734 -1.97 -24.50 40.29
N GLU A 735 -1.85 -25.83 40.14
CA GLU A 735 -1.06 -26.47 39.08
C GLU A 735 -1.61 -26.15 37.67
N ALA A 736 -2.93 -26.05 37.51
CA ALA A 736 -3.55 -25.64 36.25
C ALA A 736 -3.23 -24.17 35.89
N ILE A 737 -3.28 -23.26 36.87
CA ILE A 737 -2.90 -21.85 36.68
C ILE A 737 -1.40 -21.71 36.37
N GLU A 738 -0.54 -22.50 37.03
CA GLU A 738 0.90 -22.55 36.76
C GLU A 738 1.17 -23.04 35.33
N ARG A 739 0.49 -24.12 34.90
CA ARG A 739 0.54 -24.66 33.53
C ARG A 739 0.05 -23.65 32.50
N GLU A 740 -1.04 -22.92 32.79
CA GLU A 740 -1.57 -21.89 31.90
C GLU A 740 -0.62 -20.69 31.77
N ARG A 741 0.04 -20.29 32.86
CA ARG A 741 1.13 -19.28 32.81
C ARG A 741 2.30 -19.76 31.96
N GLN A 742 2.77 -20.99 32.15
CA GLN A 742 3.85 -21.59 31.35
C GLN A 742 3.46 -21.70 29.86
N LEU A 743 2.21 -22.04 29.57
CA LEU A 743 1.70 -22.10 28.20
C LEU A 743 1.66 -20.70 27.56
N LYS A 744 1.16 -19.68 28.28
CA LYS A 744 1.19 -18.28 27.81
C LYS A 744 2.61 -17.73 27.61
N THR A 745 3.58 -18.11 28.43
CA THR A 745 4.99 -17.71 28.20
C THR A 745 5.60 -18.45 27.02
N ALA A 746 5.29 -19.74 26.83
CA ALA A 746 5.70 -20.51 25.66
C ALA A 746 5.07 -20.00 24.35
N GLU A 747 3.79 -19.60 24.37
CA GLU A 747 3.10 -18.98 23.24
C GLU A 747 3.75 -17.63 22.85
N ARG A 748 4.04 -16.77 23.84
CA ARG A 748 4.77 -15.51 23.59
C ARG A 748 6.16 -15.78 23.02
N LEU A 749 6.90 -16.75 23.57
CA LEU A 749 8.22 -17.13 23.07
C LEU A 749 8.13 -17.68 21.63
N TYR A 750 7.12 -18.50 21.34
CA TYR A 750 6.86 -19.04 20.01
C TYR A 750 6.50 -17.94 18.99
N ILE A 751 5.65 -16.98 19.37
CA ILE A 751 5.29 -15.83 18.51
C ILE A 751 6.53 -14.97 18.25
N ASN A 752 7.32 -14.68 19.28
CA ASN A 752 8.57 -13.92 19.14
C ASN A 752 9.58 -14.65 18.25
N LEU A 753 9.79 -15.96 18.47
CA LEU A 753 10.64 -16.80 17.62
C LEU A 753 10.13 -16.85 16.18
N ARG A 754 8.82 -16.93 15.96
CA ARG A 754 8.20 -16.90 14.62
C ARG A 754 8.41 -15.56 13.93
N GLN A 755 8.32 -14.44 14.65
CA GLN A 755 8.63 -13.11 14.10
C GLN A 755 10.13 -12.95 13.78
N VAL A 756 11.02 -13.46 14.64
CA VAL A 756 12.47 -13.45 14.38
C VAL A 756 12.82 -14.35 13.20
N LEU A 757 12.25 -15.55 13.10
CA LEU A 757 12.43 -16.46 11.97
C LEU A 757 11.87 -15.89 10.66
N ALA A 758 10.76 -15.14 10.70
CA ALA A 758 10.23 -14.44 9.53
C ALA A 758 11.13 -13.28 9.06
N LYS A 759 11.92 -12.69 9.96
CA LYS A 759 12.95 -11.69 9.63
C LYS A 759 14.29 -12.30 9.21
N GLN A 760 14.51 -13.60 9.43
CA GLN A 760 15.72 -14.29 8.98
C GLN A 760 15.55 -14.80 7.54
N PRO A 761 16.57 -14.64 6.67
CA PRO A 761 16.52 -15.17 5.31
C PRO A 761 16.41 -16.70 5.34
N GLY A 762 15.36 -17.22 4.72
CA GLY A 762 15.03 -18.65 4.77
C GLY A 762 16.10 -19.57 4.15
N PRO A 763 16.02 -20.89 4.38
CA PRO A 763 17.00 -21.85 3.86
C PRO A 763 17.11 -21.87 2.32
N GLY A 764 16.11 -21.37 1.59
CA GLY A 764 16.20 -21.10 0.15
C GLY A 764 17.31 -20.10 -0.18
N ILE A 765 17.36 -18.96 0.51
CA ILE A 765 18.38 -17.92 0.32
C ILE A 765 19.77 -18.44 0.72
N LYS A 766 19.88 -19.27 1.77
CA LYS A 766 21.14 -19.94 2.13
C LYS A 766 21.61 -20.91 1.04
N ASN A 767 20.70 -21.63 0.41
CA ASN A 767 21.00 -22.52 -0.72
C ASN A 767 21.37 -21.75 -1.99
N GLU A 768 20.72 -20.61 -2.25
CA GLU A 768 21.07 -19.72 -3.36
C GLU A 768 22.43 -19.06 -3.14
N LEU A 769 22.71 -18.52 -1.94
CA LEU A 769 24.04 -18.02 -1.57
C LEU A 769 25.11 -19.12 -1.72
N SER A 770 24.80 -20.35 -1.32
CA SER A 770 25.70 -21.50 -1.50
C SER A 770 25.86 -21.92 -2.97
N LYS A 771 24.90 -21.61 -3.86
CA LYS A 771 25.01 -21.81 -5.31
C LYS A 771 25.82 -20.68 -5.95
N THR A 772 25.54 -19.41 -5.62
CA THR A 772 26.25 -18.25 -6.15
C THR A 772 27.71 -18.24 -5.69
N GLN A 773 28.00 -18.57 -4.42
CA GLN A 773 29.38 -18.70 -3.92
C GLN A 773 30.14 -19.84 -4.60
N ARG A 774 29.49 -20.98 -4.91
CA ARG A 774 30.10 -22.05 -5.72
C ARG A 774 30.32 -21.62 -7.17
N ALA A 775 29.36 -20.92 -7.78
CA ALA A 775 29.50 -20.38 -9.13
C ALA A 775 30.62 -19.33 -9.21
N LEU A 776 30.75 -18.47 -8.20
CA LEU A 776 31.81 -17.47 -8.07
C LEU A 776 33.18 -18.16 -7.90
N LYS A 777 33.28 -19.18 -7.05
CA LYS A 777 34.52 -19.97 -6.89
C LYS A 777 34.89 -20.72 -8.17
N ALA A 778 33.92 -21.24 -8.91
CA ALA A 778 34.13 -21.87 -10.22
C ALA A 778 34.57 -20.86 -11.28
N ARG A 779 33.96 -19.66 -11.34
CA ARG A 779 34.38 -18.56 -12.22
C ARG A 779 35.78 -18.04 -11.85
N GLY A 780 36.09 -17.89 -10.57
CA GLY A 780 37.42 -17.49 -10.09
C GLY A 780 38.50 -18.52 -10.44
N ASN A 781 38.20 -19.82 -10.36
CA ASN A 781 39.11 -20.86 -10.83
C ASN A 781 39.29 -20.82 -12.35
N LYS A 782 38.22 -20.61 -13.14
CA LYS A 782 38.34 -20.39 -14.60
C LYS A 782 39.17 -19.15 -14.93
N LEU A 783 38.99 -18.06 -14.18
CA LEU A 783 39.78 -16.83 -14.37
C LEU A 783 41.26 -17.09 -14.07
N LYS A 784 41.60 -17.86 -13.02
CA LYS A 784 42.99 -18.27 -12.76
C LYS A 784 43.59 -19.11 -13.90
N VAL A 785 42.80 -20.02 -14.49
CA VAL A 785 43.25 -20.79 -15.67
C VAL A 785 43.47 -19.85 -16.86
N LEU A 786 42.53 -18.97 -17.18
CA LEU A 786 42.65 -17.99 -18.27
C LEU A 786 43.84 -17.03 -18.07
N VAL A 787 44.10 -16.57 -16.84
CA VAL A 787 45.29 -15.76 -16.51
C VAL A 787 46.58 -16.57 -16.69
N SER A 788 46.61 -17.85 -16.30
CA SER A 788 47.78 -18.70 -16.57
C SER A 788 47.97 -19.00 -18.08
N GLU A 789 46.89 -19.14 -18.84
CA GLU A 789 46.93 -19.29 -20.30
C GLU A 789 47.42 -18.00 -20.99
N LEU A 790 46.95 -16.84 -20.51
CA LEU A 790 47.40 -15.52 -20.97
C LEU A 790 48.89 -15.31 -20.69
N ASN A 791 49.35 -15.51 -19.45
CA ASN A 791 50.77 -15.38 -19.10
C ASN A 791 51.66 -16.33 -19.93
N MET A 792 51.18 -17.55 -20.23
CA MET A 792 51.90 -18.48 -21.11
C MET A 792 51.89 -18.06 -22.58
N ALA A 793 50.86 -17.36 -23.05
CA ALA A 793 50.80 -16.77 -24.39
C ALA A 793 51.71 -15.54 -24.49
N GLU A 794 51.76 -14.70 -23.47
CA GLU A 794 52.66 -13.54 -23.36
C GLU A 794 54.13 -13.97 -23.33
N LEU A 795 54.48 -15.00 -22.55
CA LEU A 795 55.82 -15.59 -22.56
C LEU A 795 56.22 -16.09 -23.95
N LYS A 796 55.34 -16.82 -24.65
CA LYS A 796 55.60 -17.26 -26.03
C LYS A 796 55.71 -16.09 -27.01
N ALA A 797 54.92 -15.04 -26.84
CA ALA A 797 55.03 -13.83 -27.65
C ALA A 797 56.38 -13.12 -27.43
N ALA A 798 56.87 -13.09 -26.18
CA ALA A 798 58.20 -12.56 -25.84
C ALA A 798 59.33 -13.43 -26.43
N GLU A 799 59.23 -14.77 -26.35
CA GLU A 799 60.15 -15.71 -27.01
C GLU A 799 60.20 -15.48 -28.53
N TYR A 800 59.04 -15.43 -29.20
CA TYR A 800 58.98 -15.15 -30.64
C TYR A 800 59.51 -13.76 -31.02
N LYS A 801 59.36 -12.75 -30.15
CA LYS A 801 59.92 -11.41 -30.35
C LYS A 801 61.47 -11.43 -30.25
N SER A 802 62.01 -12.19 -29.31
CA SER A 802 63.46 -12.42 -29.17
C SER A 802 64.03 -13.19 -30.36
N ASP A 803 63.34 -14.24 -30.82
CA ASP A 803 63.73 -15.00 -32.02
C ASP A 803 63.65 -14.15 -33.29
N LEU A 804 62.64 -13.28 -33.43
CA LEU A 804 62.55 -12.32 -34.54
C LEU A 804 63.72 -11.32 -34.53
N GLN A 805 64.14 -10.85 -33.34
CA GLN A 805 65.34 -10.00 -33.22
C GLN A 805 66.59 -10.75 -33.65
N ARG A 806 66.82 -11.96 -33.12
CA ARG A 806 67.95 -12.82 -33.48
C ARG A 806 68.01 -13.13 -34.99
N VAL A 807 66.90 -13.54 -35.60
CA VAL A 807 66.83 -13.80 -37.05
C VAL A 807 67.03 -12.52 -37.87
N SER A 808 66.57 -11.36 -37.39
CA SER A 808 66.81 -10.07 -38.04
C SER A 808 68.30 -9.68 -37.99
N GLU A 809 68.98 -9.94 -36.87
CA GLU A 809 70.42 -9.74 -36.71
C GLU A 809 71.23 -10.68 -37.60
N GLU A 810 70.92 -11.98 -37.59
CA GLU A 810 71.53 -12.99 -38.49
C GLU A 810 71.34 -12.60 -39.97
N LEU A 811 70.16 -12.13 -40.36
CA LEU A 811 69.86 -11.68 -41.71
C LEU A 811 70.58 -10.36 -42.07
N CYS A 812 70.82 -9.49 -41.09
CA CYS A 812 71.64 -8.28 -41.25
C CYS A 812 73.13 -8.64 -41.41
N GLU A 813 73.65 -9.59 -40.63
CA GLU A 813 74.98 -10.15 -40.84
C GLU A 813 75.14 -10.81 -42.21
N MET A 814 74.20 -11.65 -42.62
CA MET A 814 74.24 -12.30 -43.94
C MET A 814 74.18 -11.28 -45.08
N LYS A 815 73.40 -10.20 -44.94
CA LYS A 815 73.44 -9.05 -45.89
C LYS A 815 74.82 -8.39 -45.92
N LYS A 816 75.46 -8.15 -44.76
CA LYS A 816 76.82 -7.58 -44.69
C LYS A 816 77.85 -8.51 -45.36
N ARG A 817 77.82 -9.82 -45.06
CA ARG A 817 78.71 -10.84 -45.66
C ARG A 817 78.52 -10.91 -47.18
N TYR A 818 77.28 -11.01 -47.66
CA TYR A 818 76.97 -11.03 -49.09
C TYR A 818 77.41 -9.75 -49.83
N LEU A 819 77.24 -8.57 -49.23
CA LEU A 819 77.71 -7.31 -49.82
C LEU A 819 79.24 -7.21 -49.84
N ALA A 820 79.94 -7.74 -48.83
CA ALA A 820 81.39 -7.84 -48.82
C ALA A 820 81.90 -8.80 -49.92
N GLU A 821 81.31 -9.99 -50.01
CA GLU A 821 81.64 -11.01 -51.01
C GLU A 821 81.33 -10.53 -52.45
N LYS A 822 80.23 -9.78 -52.65
CA LYS A 822 79.93 -9.15 -53.94
C LYS A 822 80.96 -8.09 -54.32
N LYS A 823 81.49 -7.32 -53.35
CA LYS A 823 82.59 -6.37 -53.58
C LYS A 823 83.90 -7.09 -53.92
N THR A 824 84.27 -8.15 -53.21
CA THR A 824 85.50 -8.91 -53.52
C THR A 824 85.40 -9.62 -54.86
N ASN A 825 84.27 -10.24 -55.20
CA ASN A 825 84.06 -10.87 -56.51
C ASN A 825 84.05 -9.84 -57.66
N HIS A 826 83.55 -8.62 -57.44
CA HIS A 826 83.65 -7.55 -58.44
C HIS A 826 85.11 -7.09 -58.65
N MET A 827 85.87 -6.89 -57.57
CA MET A 827 87.31 -6.60 -57.62
C MET A 827 88.10 -7.70 -58.33
N GLN A 828 87.83 -8.98 -58.02
CA GLN A 828 88.48 -10.13 -58.66
C GLN A 828 88.12 -10.25 -60.14
N ARG A 829 86.88 -9.95 -60.55
CA ARG A 829 86.51 -9.89 -61.97
C ARG A 829 87.29 -8.80 -62.72
N LEU A 830 87.42 -7.61 -62.16
CA LEU A 830 88.22 -6.54 -62.75
C LEU A 830 89.72 -6.93 -62.87
N GLN A 831 90.27 -7.63 -61.87
CA GLN A 831 91.63 -8.17 -61.93
C GLN A 831 91.80 -9.32 -62.96
N LEU A 832 90.79 -10.18 -63.11
CA LEU A 832 90.80 -11.26 -64.11
C LEU A 832 90.62 -10.74 -65.54
N GLU A 833 89.80 -9.70 -65.75
CA GLU A 833 89.70 -9.02 -67.04
C GLU A 833 91.01 -8.31 -67.43
N ALA A 834 91.71 -7.71 -66.46
CA ALA A 834 93.06 -7.17 -66.68
C ALA A 834 94.10 -8.27 -67.02
N ASN A 835 94.07 -9.41 -66.31
CA ASN A 835 95.06 -10.48 -66.50
C ASN A 835 94.80 -11.37 -67.73
N MET A 836 93.55 -11.52 -68.20
CA MET A 836 93.23 -12.35 -69.37
C MET A 836 93.67 -11.74 -70.71
N MET A 837 94.16 -10.50 -70.75
CA MET A 837 94.79 -9.92 -71.95
C MET A 837 96.28 -10.32 -72.13
N HIS A 838 96.90 -11.09 -71.23
CA HIS A 838 98.37 -11.30 -71.27
C HIS A 838 98.88 -12.74 -71.28
N THR A 839 98.05 -13.79 -71.15
CA THR A 839 98.55 -15.19 -71.20
C THR A 839 97.64 -16.14 -71.99
N ARG A 840 97.97 -16.32 -73.28
CA ARG A 840 97.44 -17.40 -74.13
C ARG A 840 98.54 -17.99 -75.02
N THR A 841 99.25 -19.03 -74.54
CA THR A 841 99.81 -20.09 -75.39
C THR A 841 100.40 -21.26 -74.58
N ARG A 842 100.26 -22.49 -75.14
CA ARG A 842 100.93 -23.77 -74.81
C ARG A 842 100.55 -24.54 -73.53
N ALA A 843 99.91 -25.70 -73.72
CA ALA A 843 100.52 -27.05 -73.68
C ALA A 843 99.64 -28.12 -73.01
N ASP A 844 99.50 -29.27 -73.68
CA ASP A 844 98.94 -30.52 -73.15
C ASP A 844 99.90 -31.24 -72.18
N SER A 845 99.41 -32.19 -71.36
CA SER A 845 99.68 -33.64 -71.54
C SER A 845 99.56 -34.54 -70.27
N ASN A 846 98.80 -35.63 -70.43
CA ASN A 846 99.02 -37.04 -70.03
C ASN A 846 99.51 -37.55 -68.64
N THR A 847 98.68 -38.47 -68.10
CA THR A 847 98.98 -39.85 -67.57
C THR A 847 99.81 -40.10 -66.29
N GLY A 848 99.35 -41.08 -65.48
CA GLY A 848 100.19 -41.89 -64.57
C GLY A 848 99.44 -42.58 -63.41
N GLU A 849 99.43 -43.91 -63.35
CA GLU A 849 98.96 -44.71 -62.19
C GLU A 849 100.09 -44.97 -61.16
N VAL A 850 99.74 -45.40 -59.92
CA VAL A 850 100.30 -46.59 -59.18
C VAL A 850 100.20 -46.49 -57.63
N LYS A 851 99.38 -47.39 -57.05
CA LYS A 851 99.47 -48.22 -55.80
C LYS A 851 100.11 -47.77 -54.44
N PHE A 852 99.34 -48.04 -53.36
CA PHE A 852 99.72 -48.58 -52.00
C PHE A 852 100.57 -47.68 -51.04
N ALA A 853 100.47 -47.71 -49.68
CA ALA A 853 99.75 -48.55 -48.70
C ALA A 853 99.53 -47.86 -47.31
N GLY A 854 98.70 -48.46 -46.42
CA GLY A 854 98.71 -48.26 -44.93
C GLY A 854 97.59 -47.36 -44.36
N ARG A 855 96.55 -47.89 -43.67
CA ARG A 855 96.43 -48.31 -42.23
C ARG A 855 96.22 -47.13 -41.26
N ASP A 856 95.34 -47.14 -40.24
CA ASP A 856 94.27 -48.04 -39.70
C ASP A 856 93.24 -47.11 -38.94
N GLY A 857 92.04 -47.47 -38.44
CA GLY A 857 91.25 -48.72 -38.30
C GLY A 857 89.96 -48.45 -37.46
N CYS A 858 89.27 -49.49 -36.94
CA CYS A 858 88.14 -49.46 -35.96
C CYS A 858 86.83 -48.70 -36.38
N ILE A 859 85.67 -49.26 -36.79
CA ILE A 859 85.05 -50.62 -36.78
C ILE A 859 84.54 -51.10 -35.39
N PRO A 860 83.34 -51.74 -35.21
CA PRO A 860 82.09 -51.73 -36.02
C PRO A 860 80.72 -51.98 -35.26
N ASN A 861 79.63 -52.15 -36.04
CA ASN A 861 78.47 -53.09 -35.95
C ASN A 861 78.21 -53.99 -34.70
N ALA A 862 76.92 -54.30 -34.43
CA ALA A 862 76.32 -55.62 -34.75
C ALA A 862 74.81 -55.79 -34.46
N THR A 863 74.19 -56.69 -35.23
CA THR A 863 72.77 -57.13 -35.25
C THR A 863 72.48 -58.31 -34.30
N ARG A 864 71.21 -58.50 -33.86
CA ARG A 864 70.48 -59.80 -33.59
C ARG A 864 69.11 -59.52 -32.91
N ILE A 865 68.10 -60.41 -32.80
CA ILE A 865 67.46 -61.42 -33.69
C ILE A 865 66.18 -61.98 -32.95
N SER A 866 65.15 -62.43 -33.69
CA SER A 866 64.12 -63.45 -33.31
C SER A 866 62.85 -63.18 -32.42
N ILE A 867 61.70 -63.58 -33.00
CA ILE A 867 60.70 -64.61 -32.51
C ILE A 867 59.34 -64.20 -31.87
N VAL A 868 58.26 -64.55 -32.61
CA VAL A 868 56.93 -65.13 -32.24
C VAL A 868 55.74 -64.26 -31.75
N ALA A 869 54.78 -64.11 -32.69
CA ALA A 869 53.31 -64.35 -32.67
C ALA A 869 52.35 -63.79 -31.59
N GLY A 870 51.13 -63.42 -32.03
CA GLY A 870 49.93 -63.53 -31.19
C GLY A 870 48.70 -62.69 -31.62
N PHE A 871 47.59 -63.37 -31.88
CA PHE A 871 46.19 -62.88 -32.02
C PHE A 871 45.74 -62.05 -30.76
N GLU A 872 44.64 -61.26 -30.70
CA GLU A 872 43.39 -61.26 -31.47
C GLU A 872 42.54 -59.95 -31.30
N CYS A 873 41.52 -59.80 -32.18
CA CYS A 873 40.19 -59.22 -31.94
C CYS A 873 39.95 -57.72 -31.54
N ARG A 874 39.25 -57.04 -32.47
CA ARG A 874 37.95 -56.31 -32.29
C ARG A 874 37.88 -55.04 -31.40
N CYS A 875 37.07 -54.02 -31.73
CA CYS A 875 36.42 -53.63 -33.00
C CYS A 875 35.77 -52.23 -32.85
N ASN A 876 35.36 -51.66 -33.99
CA ASN A 876 34.34 -50.60 -34.16
C ASN A 876 34.68 -49.14 -33.82
N LYS A 877 34.17 -48.14 -34.54
CA LYS A 877 33.69 -47.96 -35.96
C LYS A 877 33.46 -46.44 -36.08
N VAL A 878 34.02 -45.68 -37.03
CA VAL A 878 33.84 -45.62 -38.50
C VAL A 878 32.57 -44.88 -38.96
N ALA A 879 32.76 -44.06 -40.00
CA ALA A 879 31.81 -43.53 -41.00
C ALA A 879 31.00 -42.24 -40.69
N SER A 880 30.69 -41.38 -41.67
CA SER A 880 31.35 -41.05 -42.97
C SER A 880 30.59 -39.93 -43.73
N ASN A 881 31.35 -39.08 -44.43
CA ASN A 881 31.06 -38.49 -45.75
C ASN A 881 29.99 -37.38 -46.00
N ASN A 882 30.42 -36.51 -46.94
CA ASN A 882 29.68 -35.72 -47.94
C ASN A 882 29.03 -34.36 -47.61
N SER A 883 29.83 -33.31 -47.86
CA SER A 883 29.55 -32.17 -48.76
C SER A 883 28.17 -32.08 -49.45
N PHE A 884 27.53 -30.90 -49.40
CA PHE A 884 27.64 -29.87 -50.47
C PHE A 884 27.05 -28.50 -50.04
N GLN A 885 27.23 -27.50 -50.90
CA GLN A 885 26.95 -26.07 -50.78
C GLN A 885 25.51 -25.64 -50.38
N THR A 886 25.37 -24.36 -50.02
CA THR A 886 24.45 -23.34 -50.60
C THR A 886 23.63 -22.52 -49.57
N LEU A 887 24.07 -21.27 -49.37
CA LEU A 887 23.33 -20.00 -49.19
C LEU A 887 22.04 -19.91 -48.34
N GLN A 888 22.08 -18.87 -47.50
CA GLN A 888 21.09 -17.77 -47.35
C GLN A 888 19.89 -17.83 -46.37
N PHE A 889 19.73 -16.65 -45.74
CA PHE A 889 18.51 -15.98 -45.29
C PHE A 889 17.70 -16.52 -44.10
N GLU A 890 17.97 -15.87 -42.95
CA GLU A 890 17.04 -14.93 -42.27
C GLU A 890 15.94 -15.39 -41.29
N PHE A 891 15.71 -14.42 -40.39
CA PHE A 891 14.57 -14.13 -39.52
C PHE A 891 14.24 -14.96 -38.25
N LEU A 892 14.06 -14.14 -37.21
CA LEU A 892 13.54 -14.33 -35.86
C LEU A 892 12.31 -15.26 -35.74
N VAL A 893 12.10 -15.84 -34.55
CA VAL A 893 11.15 -15.31 -33.52
C VAL A 893 11.22 -16.16 -32.24
N CYS A 894 10.97 -15.49 -31.09
CA CYS A 894 10.97 -15.97 -29.70
C CYS A 894 12.35 -16.25 -29.06
#